data_AF-A0A2S5RCY5-F1
#
_entry.id   AF-A0A2S5RCY5-F1
#
_cell.length_a   1.000
_cell.length_b   1.000
_cell.length_c   1.000
_cell.angle_alpha   90.00
_cell.angle_beta   90.00
_cell.angle_gamma   90.00
#
_symmetry.space_group_name_H-M   'P 1'
#
loop_
_entity.id
_entity.type
_entity.pdbx_description
1 polymer ?
#
loop_
_entity_poly.entity_id
_entity_poly.type
_entity_poly.pdbx_seq_one_letter_code
_entity_poly.pdbx_strand_id
1 'polypeptide(L)'
;MKKLLTLLGSIGMVAATAATVVACNKNKEPDKKPHLNTIIKKTDLGLINDRTPELIRAAIKAQNDQSVTDVIAKKLVITPNTNAEVMDAKVTSPDFSESVNVTYSIDPNSRIQNLNALKAKIGEANKLITSELEDNNPQAVQDLRDAIKIADAVDKESQAKAAQGVLEIAINAFNKAITQLETANLNALKAKIDEANKLITSELEDNNPQAVHNLKEAIGIAQKVDKESQAKAAQDVLEKAINDFENEILTPETANSDALKAKIDEANELITPELEDNNPQAVKNLKDAIGIAQKVGKESQAKAAQDVLEKAINDFENEILTPETANSDALKAKIDEANELITPELEDDNPQAVKNLKDAIGIAQKVGKESQAKAAQDVLEKAINDFENEILTPETANLNALGAKIGEANKLITPALEDNNPQAVHNLKEAIGIAQKVNKESKAKAAQDVLEKAIDAFKNEIKTPETANLNALGAKIGEANKLITPALEDNNPQAVHNLKEAIGIAQKVNKESKAKAAQDVLEKAINDFENEILTPETANSDALKAKIDEANELITPKLEDNNPQAVHNLKEAIGIAQKVNNESKAKAAQGILDKAINTFKNAIKTPETANLTDLKAKISAAQAQIINDLKNTHPKAVEKLEQAIQKAQDVKLEGPAKAATDQLDKAIKAFKNEIKTPEIENLNALEAKILAAQAEITNDLKDTHPKAVEKFEQAIQKAQDVKLEGQAKAATDQLDQAIKAFKEEIKTPETKINLSDIKGLQLDLGPIANVNHETIKQAFLDKNKNLKEFANLDISNFDVKRNPSGSETIIRIKGNNPRYEGSVRVTFTTNSIGE
;
A
#
# COMPACT_ATOMS: atom_id res chain seq x y z
N MET A 1 -6.36 -73.72 -21.18
CA MET A 1 -7.78 -73.70 -20.73
C MET A 1 -8.19 -72.41 -20.01
N LYS A 2 -7.36 -71.78 -19.15
CA LYS A 2 -7.75 -70.50 -18.50
C LYS A 2 -7.98 -69.31 -19.45
N LYS A 3 -7.34 -69.27 -20.63
CA LYS A 3 -7.52 -68.19 -21.62
C LYS A 3 -8.80 -68.31 -22.47
N LEU A 4 -9.46 -69.46 -22.48
CA LEU A 4 -10.73 -69.67 -23.22
C LEU A 4 -11.96 -69.29 -22.38
N LEU A 5 -11.88 -69.37 -21.06
CA LEU A 5 -12.96 -68.94 -20.15
C LEU A 5 -13.09 -67.42 -20.03
N THR A 6 -12.00 -66.66 -20.20
CA THR A 6 -12.07 -65.18 -20.17
C THR A 6 -12.68 -64.58 -21.44
N LEU A 7 -12.62 -65.30 -22.58
CA LEU A 7 -13.22 -64.86 -23.84
C LEU A 7 -14.73 -65.16 -23.92
N LEU A 8 -15.23 -66.12 -23.14
CA LEU A 8 -16.67 -66.40 -23.02
C LEU A 8 -17.39 -65.50 -22.00
N GLY A 9 -16.66 -64.83 -21.10
CA GLY A 9 -17.22 -63.86 -20.15
C GLY A 9 -17.55 -62.49 -20.76
N SER A 10 -16.91 -62.10 -21.87
CA SER A 10 -17.10 -60.78 -22.50
C SER A 10 -18.16 -60.76 -23.60
N ILE A 11 -18.61 -61.93 -24.09
CA ILE A 11 -19.72 -62.02 -25.06
C ILE A 11 -21.08 -62.07 -24.33
N GLY A 12 -21.10 -62.48 -23.05
CA GLY A 12 -22.32 -62.56 -22.23
C GLY A 12 -22.89 -61.21 -21.75
N MET A 13 -22.15 -60.11 -21.82
CA MET A 13 -22.65 -58.77 -21.45
C MET A 13 -23.23 -57.96 -22.60
N VAL A 14 -23.05 -58.39 -23.85
CA VAL A 14 -23.62 -57.69 -25.03
C VAL A 14 -24.97 -58.30 -25.46
N ALA A 15 -25.38 -59.43 -24.87
CA ALA A 15 -26.59 -60.16 -25.27
C ALA A 15 -27.83 -59.93 -24.38
N ALA A 16 -27.73 -59.18 -23.27
CA ALA A 16 -28.83 -59.07 -22.28
C ALA A 16 -29.68 -57.77 -22.36
N THR A 17 -29.38 -56.81 -23.24
CA THR A 17 -30.22 -55.62 -23.43
C THR A 17 -30.83 -55.48 -24.83
N ALA A 18 -30.66 -56.49 -25.70
CA ALA A 18 -31.26 -56.52 -27.04
C ALA A 18 -32.59 -57.29 -27.14
N ALA A 19 -33.13 -57.83 -26.03
CA ALA A 19 -34.22 -58.82 -26.09
C ALA A 19 -35.54 -58.44 -25.38
N THR A 20 -35.82 -57.16 -25.14
CA THR A 20 -37.14 -56.73 -24.60
C THR A 20 -37.72 -55.45 -25.21
N VAL A 21 -37.59 -55.22 -26.53
CA VAL A 21 -38.55 -54.32 -27.23
C VAL A 21 -38.76 -54.74 -28.70
N VAL A 22 -39.17 -55.99 -28.94
CA VAL A 22 -39.82 -56.38 -30.21
C VAL A 22 -41.20 -56.94 -29.89
N ALA A 23 -42.12 -56.05 -29.52
CA ALA A 23 -43.54 -56.32 -29.47
C ALA A 23 -44.34 -55.00 -29.44
N CYS A 24 -44.47 -54.35 -30.61
CA CYS A 24 -45.63 -53.55 -31.07
C CYS A 24 -45.22 -52.65 -32.25
N ASN A 25 -44.93 -53.26 -33.41
CA ASN A 25 -44.83 -52.51 -34.67
C ASN A 25 -46.24 -52.36 -35.26
N LYS A 26 -46.96 -51.32 -34.83
CA LYS A 26 -48.10 -50.78 -35.58
C LYS A 26 -47.54 -49.66 -36.45
N ASN A 27 -47.74 -49.75 -37.76
CA ASN A 27 -47.50 -48.71 -38.75
C ASN A 27 -47.93 -47.34 -38.19
N LYS A 28 -46.96 -46.53 -37.75
CA LYS A 28 -47.18 -45.09 -37.58
C LYS A 28 -46.88 -44.47 -38.92
N GLU A 29 -47.90 -43.86 -39.51
CA GLU A 29 -47.70 -42.90 -40.60
C GLU A 29 -46.58 -41.93 -40.21
N PRO A 30 -45.76 -41.45 -41.16
CA PRO A 30 -44.76 -40.44 -40.86
C PRO A 30 -45.46 -39.26 -40.19
N ASP A 31 -45.13 -39.02 -38.91
CA ASP A 31 -45.69 -37.93 -38.13
C ASP A 31 -45.52 -36.64 -38.94
N LYS A 32 -46.61 -36.13 -39.49
CA LYS A 32 -46.59 -34.92 -40.31
C LYS A 32 -46.02 -33.81 -39.43
N LYS A 33 -44.87 -33.26 -39.83
CA LYS A 33 -44.29 -32.12 -39.13
C LYS A 33 -45.34 -31.02 -39.02
N PRO A 34 -45.56 -30.44 -37.84
CA PRO A 34 -46.47 -29.32 -37.69
C PRO A 34 -45.96 -28.14 -38.53
N HIS A 35 -46.89 -27.37 -39.12
CA HIS A 35 -46.56 -26.19 -39.91
C HIS A 35 -46.16 -25.03 -39.01
N LEU A 36 -45.05 -24.36 -39.30
CA LEU A 36 -44.52 -23.29 -38.43
C LEU A 36 -45.50 -22.09 -38.30
N ASN A 37 -46.31 -21.84 -39.32
CA ASN A 37 -47.37 -20.80 -39.31
C ASN A 37 -48.53 -21.10 -38.35
N THR A 38 -48.72 -22.34 -37.91
CA THR A 38 -49.74 -22.68 -36.91
C THR A 38 -49.32 -22.28 -35.50
N ILE A 39 -48.02 -22.03 -35.30
CA ILE A 39 -47.40 -21.67 -34.03
C ILE A 39 -47.08 -20.17 -33.98
N ILE A 40 -46.44 -19.63 -35.02
CA ILE A 40 -46.19 -18.20 -35.16
C ILE A 40 -47.42 -17.56 -35.86
N LYS A 41 -48.42 -17.18 -35.06
CA LYS A 41 -49.68 -16.61 -35.54
C LYS A 41 -49.60 -15.11 -35.81
N LYS A 42 -48.78 -14.39 -35.04
CA LYS A 42 -48.50 -12.97 -35.26
C LYS A 42 -47.17 -12.82 -36.00
N THR A 43 -47.28 -12.46 -37.27
CA THR A 43 -46.14 -12.25 -38.16
C THR A 43 -45.70 -10.80 -38.22
N ASP A 44 -46.56 -9.84 -37.90
CA ASP A 44 -46.16 -8.46 -37.68
C ASP A 44 -45.65 -8.28 -36.25
N LEU A 45 -44.37 -7.99 -36.12
CA LEU A 45 -43.67 -7.82 -34.85
C LEU A 45 -43.67 -6.36 -34.37
N GLY A 46 -44.16 -5.43 -35.19
CA GLY A 46 -44.17 -4.00 -34.89
C GLY A 46 -42.78 -3.36 -34.87
N LEU A 47 -42.57 -2.41 -33.96
CA LEU A 47 -41.31 -1.71 -33.79
C LEU A 47 -40.31 -2.56 -33.00
N ILE A 48 -39.12 -2.77 -33.56
CA ILE A 48 -37.99 -3.42 -32.89
C ILE A 48 -36.73 -2.56 -33.00
N ASN A 49 -35.80 -2.72 -32.06
CA ASN A 49 -34.70 -1.76 -31.92
C ASN A 49 -33.53 -1.99 -32.91
N ASP A 50 -33.44 -3.17 -33.53
CA ASP A 50 -32.40 -3.54 -34.51
C ASP A 50 -32.81 -4.81 -35.30
N ARG A 51 -32.08 -5.14 -36.37
CA ARG A 51 -32.27 -6.30 -37.27
C ARG A 51 -31.62 -7.59 -36.77
N THR A 52 -31.06 -7.61 -35.56
CA THR A 52 -30.35 -8.79 -35.07
C THR A 52 -31.31 -9.97 -34.89
N PRO A 53 -30.92 -11.19 -35.32
CA PRO A 53 -31.73 -12.39 -35.12
C PRO A 53 -32.24 -12.58 -33.69
N GLU A 54 -31.46 -12.18 -32.69
CA GLU A 54 -31.79 -12.29 -31.26
C GLU A 54 -32.97 -11.41 -30.89
N LEU A 55 -33.02 -10.16 -31.36
CA LEU A 55 -34.11 -9.23 -31.09
C LEU A 55 -35.37 -9.60 -31.86
N ILE A 56 -35.23 -10.05 -33.12
CA ILE A 56 -36.36 -10.58 -33.90
C ILE A 56 -36.95 -11.80 -33.18
N ARG A 57 -36.11 -12.71 -32.66
CA ARG A 57 -36.54 -13.88 -31.88
C ARG A 57 -37.27 -13.48 -30.59
N ALA A 58 -36.76 -12.47 -29.88
CA ALA A 58 -37.40 -11.94 -28.68
C ALA A 58 -38.76 -11.30 -28.99
N ALA A 59 -38.87 -10.57 -30.10
CA ALA A 59 -40.12 -9.96 -30.54
C ALA A 59 -41.16 -11.01 -30.97
N ILE A 60 -40.75 -12.06 -31.69
CA ILE A 60 -41.62 -13.22 -32.01
C ILE A 60 -42.16 -13.84 -30.72
N LYS A 61 -41.29 -14.04 -29.71
CA LYS A 61 -41.68 -14.59 -28.41
C LYS A 61 -42.66 -13.68 -27.65
N ALA A 62 -42.45 -12.37 -27.68
CA ALA A 62 -43.28 -11.41 -26.95
C ALA A 62 -44.67 -11.26 -27.58
N GLN A 63 -44.77 -11.38 -28.91
CA GLN A 63 -46.02 -11.15 -29.65
C GLN A 63 -46.89 -12.40 -29.80
N ASN A 64 -46.30 -13.59 -29.64
CA ASN A 64 -47.00 -14.86 -29.77
C ASN A 64 -47.17 -15.56 -28.41
N ASP A 65 -48.17 -16.43 -28.26
CA ASP A 65 -48.51 -17.07 -26.99
C ASP A 65 -47.36 -17.90 -26.39
N GLN A 66 -47.39 -18.15 -25.07
CA GLN A 66 -46.34 -18.83 -24.30
C GLN A 66 -45.87 -20.16 -24.93
N SER A 67 -46.75 -20.87 -25.65
CA SER A 67 -46.43 -22.11 -26.38
C SER A 67 -45.35 -21.95 -27.46
N VAL A 68 -45.11 -20.74 -27.95
CA VAL A 68 -44.03 -20.45 -28.90
C VAL A 68 -42.67 -20.42 -28.20
N THR A 69 -42.63 -20.15 -26.89
CA THR A 69 -41.38 -20.06 -26.10
C THR A 69 -40.61 -21.38 -26.06
N ASP A 70 -41.31 -22.50 -25.86
CA ASP A 70 -40.69 -23.83 -25.76
C ASP A 70 -40.18 -24.33 -27.13
N VAL A 71 -40.77 -23.82 -28.21
CA VAL A 71 -40.38 -24.07 -29.60
C VAL A 71 -39.20 -23.19 -30.02
N ILE A 72 -39.20 -21.90 -29.61
CA ILE A 72 -38.16 -20.92 -29.93
C ILE A 72 -36.79 -21.27 -29.31
N ALA A 73 -36.79 -21.92 -28.14
CA ALA A 73 -35.55 -22.35 -27.47
C ALA A 73 -34.72 -23.35 -28.30
N LYS A 74 -35.29 -23.94 -29.36
CA LYS A 74 -34.63 -24.91 -30.23
C LYS A 74 -34.68 -24.45 -31.71
N LYS A 75 -33.52 -23.99 -32.20
CA LYS A 75 -33.13 -23.99 -33.62
C LYS A 75 -33.99 -23.18 -34.62
N LEU A 76 -34.46 -21.98 -34.25
CA LEU A 76 -34.95 -21.04 -35.28
C LEU A 76 -33.77 -20.35 -36.00
N VAL A 77 -33.72 -20.51 -37.32
CA VAL A 77 -32.83 -19.75 -38.20
C VAL A 77 -33.62 -18.56 -38.75
N ILE A 78 -33.13 -17.35 -38.49
CA ILE A 78 -33.77 -16.09 -38.91
C ILE A 78 -32.86 -15.44 -39.95
N THR A 79 -33.40 -15.22 -41.15
CA THR A 79 -32.68 -14.55 -42.24
C THR A 79 -33.38 -13.22 -42.55
N PRO A 80 -32.83 -12.08 -42.09
CA PRO A 80 -33.37 -10.76 -42.42
C PRO A 80 -33.24 -10.48 -43.92
N ASN A 81 -34.27 -9.92 -44.53
CA ASN A 81 -34.25 -9.47 -45.92
C ASN A 81 -34.03 -7.94 -45.93
N THR A 82 -33.06 -7.48 -46.73
CA THR A 82 -32.49 -6.13 -46.62
C THR A 82 -33.11 -5.10 -47.56
N ASN A 83 -34.05 -5.49 -48.44
CA ASN A 83 -34.37 -4.74 -49.65
C ASN A 83 -35.76 -4.06 -49.67
N ALA A 84 -36.45 -3.90 -48.53
CA ALA A 84 -37.80 -3.31 -48.49
C ALA A 84 -37.97 -2.22 -47.41
N GLU A 85 -38.88 -1.26 -47.66
CA GLU A 85 -39.30 -0.22 -46.69
C GLU A 85 -39.96 -0.81 -45.43
N VAL A 86 -40.56 -1.98 -45.56
CA VAL A 86 -41.01 -2.84 -44.46
C VAL A 86 -39.99 -3.97 -44.35
N MET A 87 -39.33 -4.12 -43.21
CA MET A 87 -38.31 -5.15 -43.07
C MET A 87 -38.98 -6.48 -42.80
N ASP A 88 -38.59 -7.51 -43.56
CA ASP A 88 -39.05 -8.87 -43.37
C ASP A 88 -37.90 -9.78 -42.93
N ALA A 89 -38.22 -10.84 -42.21
CA ALA A 89 -37.29 -11.92 -41.91
C ALA A 89 -37.95 -13.26 -42.17
N LYS A 90 -37.21 -14.16 -42.82
CA LYS A 90 -37.63 -15.54 -43.03
C LYS A 90 -37.20 -16.39 -41.84
N VAL A 91 -38.18 -17.00 -41.17
CA VAL A 91 -37.98 -17.90 -40.03
C VAL A 91 -38.14 -19.34 -40.49
N THR A 92 -37.12 -20.17 -40.24
CA THR A 92 -37.14 -21.61 -40.53
C THR A 92 -36.74 -22.43 -39.30
N SER A 93 -37.19 -23.68 -39.22
CA SER A 93 -36.76 -24.65 -38.22
C SER A 93 -36.73 -26.07 -38.82
N PRO A 94 -35.73 -26.90 -38.47
CA PRO A 94 -35.68 -28.29 -38.92
C PRO A 94 -36.84 -29.16 -38.38
N ASP A 95 -37.49 -28.74 -37.31
CA ASP A 95 -38.52 -29.51 -36.61
C ASP A 95 -39.94 -29.23 -37.15
N PHE A 96 -40.10 -28.22 -38.00
CA PHE A 96 -41.39 -27.77 -38.55
C PHE A 96 -41.39 -27.84 -40.08
N SER A 97 -42.58 -27.98 -40.67
CA SER A 97 -42.76 -27.78 -42.11
C SER A 97 -42.95 -26.30 -42.42
N GLU A 98 -42.48 -25.89 -43.60
CA GLU A 98 -42.61 -24.53 -44.15
C GLU A 98 -41.85 -23.43 -43.38
N SER A 99 -41.68 -22.28 -44.02
CA SER A 99 -41.07 -21.09 -43.45
C SER A 99 -42.11 -20.02 -43.19
N VAL A 100 -41.93 -19.21 -42.15
CA VAL A 100 -42.79 -18.06 -41.85
C VAL A 100 -42.04 -16.78 -42.13
N ASN A 101 -42.64 -15.87 -42.89
CA ASN A 101 -42.12 -14.51 -43.04
C ASN A 101 -42.74 -13.64 -41.95
N VAL A 102 -41.89 -12.96 -41.19
CA VAL A 102 -42.30 -11.96 -40.19
C VAL A 102 -41.91 -10.58 -40.68
N THR A 103 -42.72 -9.56 -40.40
CA THR A 103 -42.46 -8.16 -40.75
C THR A 103 -42.19 -7.35 -39.49
N TYR A 104 -41.35 -6.32 -39.58
CA TYR A 104 -41.03 -5.40 -38.50
C TYR A 104 -40.57 -4.06 -39.05
N SER A 105 -40.62 -3.03 -38.20
CA SER A 105 -40.05 -1.71 -38.46
C SER A 105 -38.95 -1.43 -37.43
N ILE A 106 -37.87 -0.75 -37.83
CA ILE A 106 -36.88 -0.27 -36.85
C ILE A 106 -37.34 1.07 -36.33
N ASP A 107 -37.42 1.23 -35.01
CA ASP A 107 -37.61 2.56 -34.42
C ASP A 107 -36.39 3.44 -34.74
N PRO A 108 -36.52 4.50 -35.56
CA PRO A 108 -35.39 5.37 -35.86
C PRO A 108 -34.84 6.07 -34.61
N ASN A 109 -35.62 6.19 -33.53
CA ASN A 109 -35.18 6.78 -32.27
C ASN A 109 -34.41 5.80 -31.38
N SER A 110 -34.56 4.48 -31.57
CA SER A 110 -33.80 3.48 -30.78
C SER A 110 -32.31 3.48 -31.13
N ARG A 111 -31.94 4.08 -32.27
CA ARG A 111 -30.55 4.19 -32.75
C ARG A 111 -29.71 5.27 -32.07
N ILE A 112 -30.31 6.09 -31.21
CA ILE A 112 -29.59 7.12 -30.44
C ILE A 112 -29.54 6.71 -28.95
N GLN A 113 -30.35 5.74 -28.54
CA GLN A 113 -30.51 5.38 -27.14
C GLN A 113 -29.37 4.48 -26.63
N ASN A 114 -28.80 3.58 -27.45
CA ASN A 114 -27.77 2.65 -26.93
C ASN A 114 -26.43 3.36 -26.74
N LEU A 115 -26.01 4.26 -27.64
CA LEU A 115 -24.82 5.10 -27.43
C LEU A 115 -24.95 6.00 -26.20
N ASN A 116 -26.13 6.58 -25.97
CA ASN A 116 -26.37 7.40 -24.78
C ASN A 116 -26.37 6.55 -23.49
N ALA A 117 -26.97 5.36 -23.53
CA ALA A 117 -26.93 4.41 -22.42
C ALA A 117 -25.50 3.94 -22.12
N LEU A 118 -24.70 3.67 -23.15
CA LEU A 118 -23.29 3.31 -23.02
C LEU A 118 -22.48 4.44 -22.37
N LYS A 119 -22.65 5.70 -22.83
CA LYS A 119 -22.00 6.87 -22.24
C LYS A 119 -22.39 7.09 -20.78
N ALA A 120 -23.67 6.91 -20.45
CA ALA A 120 -24.13 6.98 -19.07
C ALA A 120 -23.45 5.90 -18.20
N LYS A 121 -23.34 4.66 -18.72
CA LYS A 121 -22.67 3.55 -18.02
C LYS A 121 -21.17 3.76 -17.86
N ILE A 122 -20.49 4.33 -18.85
CA ILE A 122 -19.09 4.78 -18.76
C ILE A 122 -18.95 5.82 -17.63
N GLY A 123 -19.89 6.76 -17.53
CA GLY A 123 -19.93 7.73 -16.45
C GLY A 123 -20.12 7.09 -15.06
N GLU A 124 -20.96 6.07 -14.94
CA GLU A 124 -21.10 5.27 -13.71
C GLU A 124 -19.80 4.53 -13.36
N ALA A 125 -19.18 3.85 -14.34
CA ALA A 125 -17.95 3.09 -14.13
C ALA A 125 -16.78 3.98 -13.69
N ASN A 126 -16.61 5.16 -14.30
CA ASN A 126 -15.58 6.12 -13.92
C ASN A 126 -15.76 6.63 -12.47
N LYS A 127 -16.99 6.76 -11.98
CA LYS A 127 -17.26 7.18 -10.58
C LYS A 127 -16.88 6.12 -9.55
N LEU A 128 -16.78 4.85 -9.95
CA LEU A 128 -16.40 3.75 -9.06
C LEU A 128 -14.88 3.72 -8.82
N ILE A 129 -14.08 4.37 -9.67
CA ILE A 129 -12.63 4.44 -9.52
C ILE A 129 -12.28 5.65 -8.64
N THR A 130 -11.75 5.40 -7.45
CA THR A 130 -11.23 6.42 -6.53
C THR A 130 -9.73 6.23 -6.33
N SER A 131 -9.01 7.28 -5.94
CA SER A 131 -7.57 7.21 -5.65
C SER A 131 -7.24 6.17 -4.56
N GLU A 132 -8.14 5.98 -3.59
CA GLU A 132 -7.98 5.01 -2.52
C GLU A 132 -8.08 3.55 -3.02
N LEU A 133 -8.88 3.29 -4.05
CA LEU A 133 -9.01 1.96 -4.65
C LEU A 133 -7.84 1.61 -5.58
N GLU A 134 -7.18 2.62 -6.16
CA GLU A 134 -5.99 2.44 -7.00
C GLU A 134 -4.83 1.82 -6.22
N ASP A 135 -4.65 2.24 -4.96
CA ASP A 135 -3.59 1.71 -4.10
C ASP A 135 -3.94 0.30 -3.57
N ASN A 136 -5.22 0.05 -3.29
CA ASN A 136 -5.68 -1.17 -2.61
C ASN A 136 -5.97 -2.35 -3.54
N ASN A 137 -6.39 -2.11 -4.79
CA ASN A 137 -6.64 -3.16 -5.77
C ASN A 137 -6.34 -2.69 -7.21
N PRO A 138 -5.05 -2.45 -7.54
CA PRO A 138 -4.65 -1.87 -8.82
C PRO A 138 -5.10 -2.72 -10.02
N GLN A 139 -5.15 -4.05 -9.86
CA GLN A 139 -5.58 -4.94 -10.95
C GLN A 139 -7.07 -4.80 -11.26
N ALA A 140 -7.95 -4.81 -10.25
CA ALA A 140 -9.39 -4.64 -10.49
C ALA A 140 -9.70 -3.26 -11.09
N VAL A 141 -8.99 -2.22 -10.63
CA VAL A 141 -9.10 -0.88 -11.22
C VAL A 141 -8.63 -0.87 -12.68
N GLN A 142 -7.51 -1.54 -12.99
CA GLN A 142 -6.99 -1.62 -14.35
C GLN A 142 -7.95 -2.37 -15.28
N ASP A 143 -8.51 -3.50 -14.84
CA ASP A 143 -9.49 -4.27 -15.61
C ASP A 143 -10.75 -3.43 -15.92
N LEU A 144 -11.22 -2.63 -14.96
CA LEU A 144 -12.35 -1.72 -15.17
C LEU A 144 -11.98 -0.57 -16.13
N ARG A 145 -10.77 0.00 -16.03
CA ARG A 145 -10.27 1.04 -16.96
C ARG A 145 -10.17 0.51 -18.39
N ASP A 146 -9.69 -0.72 -18.58
CA ASP A 146 -9.58 -1.33 -19.90
C ASP A 146 -10.97 -1.57 -20.51
N ALA A 147 -11.94 -2.03 -19.71
CA ALA A 147 -13.33 -2.16 -20.15
C ALA A 147 -13.97 -0.80 -20.50
N ILE A 148 -13.71 0.25 -19.71
CA ILE A 148 -14.15 1.62 -20.02
C ILE A 148 -13.56 2.08 -21.34
N LYS A 149 -12.26 1.88 -21.57
CA LYS A 149 -11.57 2.29 -22.80
C LYS A 149 -12.13 1.59 -24.04
N ILE A 150 -12.43 0.29 -23.93
CA ILE A 150 -13.09 -0.47 -25.01
C ILE A 150 -14.49 0.09 -25.27
N ALA A 151 -15.26 0.39 -24.22
CA ALA A 151 -16.60 0.94 -24.34
C ALA A 151 -16.61 2.37 -24.95
N ASP A 152 -15.66 3.22 -24.55
CA ASP A 152 -15.56 4.61 -25.01
C ASP A 152 -15.14 4.71 -26.49
N ALA A 153 -14.41 3.71 -26.99
CA ALA A 153 -14.03 3.60 -28.40
C ALA A 153 -15.20 3.24 -29.33
N VAL A 154 -16.38 2.89 -28.80
CA VAL A 154 -17.55 2.54 -29.61
C VAL A 154 -18.30 3.78 -30.08
N ASP A 155 -18.25 4.03 -31.39
CA ASP A 155 -18.92 5.14 -32.06
C ASP A 155 -20.14 4.70 -32.90
N LYS A 156 -20.35 3.39 -33.04
CA LYS A 156 -21.46 2.80 -33.79
C LYS A 156 -22.51 2.20 -32.88
N GLU A 157 -23.76 2.58 -33.15
CA GLU A 157 -24.92 2.12 -32.39
C GLU A 157 -25.07 0.59 -32.37
N SER A 158 -24.77 -0.08 -33.49
CA SER A 158 -24.83 -1.54 -33.59
C SER A 158 -23.85 -2.27 -32.66
N GLN A 159 -22.82 -1.58 -32.16
CA GLN A 159 -21.81 -2.11 -31.24
C GLN A 159 -22.07 -1.69 -29.79
N ALA A 160 -22.84 -0.62 -29.57
CA ALA A 160 -23.01 0.00 -28.26
C ALA A 160 -23.60 -0.95 -27.21
N LYS A 161 -24.56 -1.80 -27.61
CA LYS A 161 -25.18 -2.78 -26.69
C LYS A 161 -24.21 -3.89 -26.26
N ALA A 162 -23.34 -4.35 -27.17
CA ALA A 162 -22.34 -5.35 -26.84
C ALA A 162 -21.28 -4.78 -25.89
N ALA A 163 -20.82 -3.57 -26.16
CA ALA A 163 -19.87 -2.85 -25.29
C ALA A 163 -20.48 -2.55 -23.92
N GLN A 164 -21.76 -2.18 -23.84
CA GLN A 164 -22.46 -2.00 -22.58
C GLN A 164 -22.46 -3.29 -21.75
N GLY A 165 -22.71 -4.44 -22.37
CA GLY A 165 -22.67 -5.75 -21.70
C GLY A 165 -21.27 -6.10 -21.16
N VAL A 166 -20.22 -5.83 -21.93
CA VAL A 166 -18.82 -6.03 -21.48
C VAL A 166 -18.51 -5.12 -20.28
N LEU A 167 -18.88 -3.84 -20.36
CA LEU A 167 -18.65 -2.88 -19.27
C LEU A 167 -19.42 -3.27 -18.00
N GLU A 168 -20.65 -3.77 -18.13
CA GLU A 168 -21.46 -4.21 -16.99
C GLU A 168 -20.90 -5.46 -16.30
N ILE A 169 -20.31 -6.39 -17.06
CA ILE A 169 -19.57 -7.53 -16.49
C ILE A 169 -18.37 -7.04 -15.70
N ALA A 170 -17.60 -6.09 -16.24
CA ALA A 170 -16.44 -5.51 -15.56
C ALA A 170 -16.82 -4.78 -14.28
N ILE A 171 -17.88 -3.96 -14.30
CA ILE A 171 -18.42 -3.28 -13.11
C ILE A 171 -18.79 -4.30 -12.02
N ASN A 172 -19.47 -5.39 -12.39
CA ASN A 172 -19.86 -6.43 -11.42
C ASN A 172 -18.66 -7.17 -10.83
N ALA A 173 -17.65 -7.47 -11.66
CA ALA A 173 -16.41 -8.08 -11.20
C ALA A 173 -15.64 -7.14 -10.25
N PHE A 174 -15.57 -5.86 -10.59
CA PHE A 174 -14.96 -4.81 -9.76
C PHE A 174 -15.63 -4.71 -8.39
N ASN A 175 -16.96 -4.56 -8.36
CA ASN A 175 -17.72 -4.49 -7.11
C ASN A 175 -17.52 -5.73 -6.25
N LYS A 176 -17.51 -6.92 -6.85
CA LYS A 176 -17.24 -8.17 -6.13
C LYS A 176 -15.84 -8.20 -5.52
N ALA A 177 -14.83 -7.71 -6.24
CA ALA A 177 -13.44 -7.66 -5.76
C ALA A 177 -13.31 -6.68 -4.58
N ILE A 178 -14.01 -5.55 -4.63
CA ILE A 178 -14.06 -4.58 -3.52
C ILE A 178 -14.72 -5.20 -2.29
N THR A 179 -15.89 -5.83 -2.43
CA THR A 179 -16.58 -6.45 -1.29
C THR A 179 -15.77 -7.57 -0.63
N GLN A 180 -14.91 -8.27 -1.40
CA GLN A 180 -13.99 -9.26 -0.85
C GLN A 180 -12.84 -8.63 -0.07
N LEU A 181 -12.33 -7.47 -0.52
CA LEU A 181 -11.33 -6.71 0.24
C LEU A 181 -11.93 -6.17 1.55
N GLU A 182 -13.16 -5.65 1.50
CA GLU A 182 -13.91 -5.07 2.61
C GLU A 182 -14.22 -6.01 3.77
N THR A 183 -14.02 -7.31 3.58
CA THR A 183 -14.22 -8.32 4.63
C THR A 183 -12.91 -8.91 5.14
N ALA A 184 -11.77 -8.63 4.49
CA ALA A 184 -10.50 -9.24 4.83
C ALA A 184 -9.74 -8.45 5.91
N ASN A 185 -9.71 -7.12 5.85
CA ASN A 185 -8.89 -6.30 6.74
C ASN A 185 -9.53 -6.13 8.12
N LEU A 186 -10.85 -5.91 8.24
CA LEU A 186 -11.50 -5.88 9.56
C LEU A 186 -11.41 -7.24 10.28
N ASN A 187 -11.47 -8.35 9.53
CA ASN A 187 -11.30 -9.68 10.11
C ASN A 187 -9.84 -9.95 10.51
N ALA A 188 -8.86 -9.51 9.71
CA ALA A 188 -7.45 -9.56 10.07
C ALA A 188 -7.15 -8.69 11.30
N LEU A 189 -7.73 -7.49 11.40
CA LEU A 189 -7.61 -6.62 12.57
C LEU A 189 -8.20 -7.28 13.82
N LYS A 190 -9.39 -7.88 13.73
CA LYS A 190 -10.00 -8.63 14.85
C LYS A 190 -9.11 -9.79 15.30
N ALA A 191 -8.57 -10.57 14.35
CA ALA A 191 -7.65 -11.66 14.67
C ALA A 191 -6.38 -11.14 15.39
N LYS A 192 -5.84 -9.99 14.97
CA LYS A 192 -4.68 -9.37 15.61
C LYS A 192 -5.00 -8.78 16.98
N ILE A 193 -6.20 -8.23 17.19
CA ILE A 193 -6.71 -7.82 18.52
C ILE A 193 -6.79 -9.05 19.45
N ASP A 194 -7.29 -10.18 18.96
CA ASP A 194 -7.35 -11.41 19.75
C ASP A 194 -5.96 -11.96 20.08
N GLU A 195 -4.99 -11.84 19.17
CA GLU A 195 -3.58 -12.17 19.40
C GLU A 195 -2.98 -11.27 20.50
N ALA A 196 -3.13 -9.95 20.38
CA ALA A 196 -2.64 -8.98 21.37
C ALA A 196 -3.24 -9.21 22.77
N ASN A 197 -4.54 -9.47 22.86
CA ASN A 197 -5.21 -9.76 24.13
C ASN A 197 -4.68 -11.04 24.81
N LYS A 198 -4.22 -12.04 24.04
CA LYS A 198 -3.64 -13.27 24.59
C LYS A 198 -2.25 -13.05 25.20
N LEU A 199 -1.53 -12.02 24.79
CA LEU A 199 -0.21 -11.68 25.34
C LEU A 199 -0.32 -11.03 26.73
N ILE A 200 -1.47 -10.44 27.07
CA ILE A 200 -1.70 -9.82 28.37
C ILE A 200 -2.14 -10.90 29.37
N THR A 201 -1.25 -11.24 30.30
CA THR A 201 -1.55 -12.13 31.43
C THR A 201 -1.56 -11.34 32.74
N SER A 202 -2.25 -11.85 33.76
CA SER A 202 -2.27 -11.21 35.09
C SER A 202 -0.88 -11.11 35.72
N GLU A 203 0.03 -12.04 35.40
CA GLU A 203 1.42 -12.02 35.88
C GLU A 203 2.23 -10.90 35.23
N LEU A 204 1.97 -10.61 33.95
CA LEU A 204 2.62 -9.51 33.23
C LEU A 204 2.06 -8.13 33.62
N GLU A 205 0.79 -8.07 34.04
CA GLU A 205 0.21 -6.85 34.60
C GLU A 205 0.94 -6.37 35.86
N ASP A 206 1.42 -7.31 36.69
CA ASP A 206 2.17 -7.00 37.90
C ASP A 206 3.64 -6.68 37.64
N ASN A 207 4.28 -7.43 36.71
CA ASN A 207 5.72 -7.32 36.45
C ASN A 207 6.06 -6.17 35.48
N ASN A 208 5.26 -5.97 34.42
CA ASN A 208 5.52 -4.99 33.36
C ASN A 208 4.30 -4.07 33.09
N PRO A 209 3.83 -3.31 34.08
CA PRO A 209 2.59 -2.54 33.98
C PRO A 209 2.62 -1.49 32.86
N GLN A 210 3.78 -0.92 32.54
CA GLN A 210 3.90 0.08 31.47
C GLN A 210 3.78 -0.55 30.08
N ALA A 211 4.49 -1.66 29.83
CA ALA A 211 4.39 -2.42 28.58
C ALA A 211 2.94 -2.88 28.33
N VAL A 212 2.30 -3.41 29.39
CA VAL A 212 0.89 -3.83 29.33
C VAL A 212 -0.04 -2.64 29.09
N HIS A 213 0.23 -1.48 29.70
CA HIS A 213 -0.56 -0.26 29.47
C HIS A 213 -0.49 0.18 28.00
N ASN A 214 0.71 0.25 27.43
CA ASN A 214 0.92 0.64 26.04
C ASN A 214 0.21 -0.33 25.07
N LEU A 215 0.30 -1.64 25.32
CA LEU A 215 -0.38 -2.64 24.50
C LEU A 215 -1.91 -2.53 24.61
N LYS A 216 -2.46 -2.30 25.82
CA LYS A 216 -3.90 -2.06 26.03
C LYS A 216 -4.40 -0.82 25.32
N GLU A 217 -3.62 0.25 25.29
CA GLU A 217 -3.98 1.47 24.58
C GLU A 217 -4.06 1.23 23.07
N ALA A 218 -3.07 0.54 22.48
CA ALA A 218 -3.07 0.15 21.07
C ALA A 218 -4.27 -0.76 20.72
N ILE A 219 -4.57 -1.75 21.57
CA ILE A 219 -5.78 -2.58 21.45
C ILE A 219 -7.04 -1.72 21.46
N GLY A 220 -7.14 -0.75 22.38
CA GLY A 220 -8.28 0.14 22.50
C GLY A 220 -8.47 1.06 21.29
N ILE A 221 -7.39 1.49 20.65
CA ILE A 221 -7.43 2.23 19.38
C ILE A 221 -7.93 1.31 18.27
N ALA A 222 -7.35 0.11 18.13
CA ALA A 222 -7.72 -0.87 17.11
C ALA A 222 -9.20 -1.31 17.23
N GLN A 223 -9.73 -1.47 18.44
CA GLN A 223 -11.13 -1.83 18.69
C GLN A 223 -12.14 -0.76 18.27
N LYS A 224 -11.73 0.51 18.21
CA LYS A 224 -12.60 1.62 17.78
C LYS A 224 -12.72 1.74 16.27
N VAL A 225 -11.94 0.96 15.51
CA VAL A 225 -11.95 1.00 14.05
C VAL A 225 -13.12 0.17 13.53
N ASP A 226 -14.11 0.88 12.98
CA ASP A 226 -15.32 0.32 12.37
C ASP A 226 -15.34 0.45 10.84
N LYS A 227 -14.34 1.13 10.25
CA LYS A 227 -14.18 1.33 8.81
C LYS A 227 -13.01 0.52 8.26
N GLU A 228 -13.25 -0.17 7.15
CA GLU A 228 -12.21 -0.98 6.49
C GLU A 228 -11.00 -0.16 6.04
N SER A 229 -11.22 1.06 5.56
CA SER A 229 -10.14 1.96 5.13
C SER A 229 -9.12 2.26 6.24
N GLN A 230 -9.54 2.15 7.50
CA GLN A 230 -8.69 2.38 8.67
C GLN A 230 -8.12 1.07 9.24
N ALA A 231 -8.68 -0.09 8.86
CA ALA A 231 -8.37 -1.36 9.47
C ALA A 231 -6.90 -1.77 9.28
N LYS A 232 -6.33 -1.50 8.09
CA LYS A 232 -4.92 -1.83 7.80
C LYS A 232 -3.95 -0.98 8.61
N ALA A 233 -4.16 0.34 8.65
CA ALA A 233 -3.32 1.24 9.45
C ALA A 233 -3.37 0.90 10.95
N ALA A 234 -4.56 0.58 11.47
CA ALA A 234 -4.72 0.14 12.85
C ALA A 234 -4.08 -1.22 13.13
N GLN A 235 -4.13 -2.14 12.16
CA GLN A 235 -3.43 -3.42 12.25
C GLN A 235 -1.92 -3.22 12.35
N ASP A 236 -1.33 -2.33 11.54
CA ASP A 236 0.11 -2.06 11.54
C ASP A 236 0.56 -1.42 12.87
N VAL A 237 -0.24 -0.48 13.42
CA VAL A 237 0.02 0.11 14.74
C VAL A 237 -0.04 -0.95 15.84
N LEU A 238 -1.04 -1.83 15.81
CA LEU A 238 -1.18 -2.91 16.80
C LEU A 238 -0.04 -3.94 16.69
N GLU A 239 0.37 -4.29 15.47
CA GLU A 239 1.48 -5.21 15.23
C GLU A 239 2.81 -4.64 15.73
N LYS A 240 3.05 -3.33 15.54
CA LYS A 240 4.20 -2.66 16.15
C LYS A 240 4.14 -2.73 17.68
N ALA A 241 2.98 -2.46 18.29
CA ALA A 241 2.83 -2.51 19.74
C ALA A 241 3.04 -3.92 20.31
N ILE A 242 2.61 -4.97 19.59
CA ILE A 242 2.90 -6.37 19.94
C ILE A 242 4.41 -6.63 19.94
N ASN A 243 5.11 -6.24 18.87
CA ASN A 243 6.57 -6.45 18.77
C ASN A 243 7.34 -5.68 19.85
N ASP A 244 6.96 -4.43 20.12
CA ASP A 244 7.57 -3.63 21.18
C ASP A 244 7.32 -4.30 22.55
N PHE A 245 6.10 -4.77 22.80
CA PHE A 245 5.74 -5.50 24.01
C PHE A 245 6.60 -6.77 24.17
N GLU A 246 6.64 -7.65 23.16
CA GLU A 246 7.43 -8.88 23.19
C GLU A 246 8.92 -8.64 23.44
N ASN A 247 9.50 -7.61 22.82
CA ASN A 247 10.90 -7.24 23.04
C ASN A 247 11.17 -6.76 24.47
N GLU A 248 10.21 -6.07 25.09
CA GLU A 248 10.32 -5.55 26.46
C GLU A 248 10.25 -6.68 27.50
N ILE A 249 9.44 -7.71 27.27
CA ILE A 249 9.33 -8.88 28.19
C ILE A 249 10.45 -9.90 28.03
N LEU A 250 11.05 -10.01 26.83
CA LEU A 250 12.08 -11.01 26.55
C LEU A 250 13.46 -10.65 27.12
N THR A 251 13.63 -9.44 27.67
CA THR A 251 14.81 -9.08 28.46
C THR A 251 14.57 -9.48 29.93
N PRO A 252 15.22 -10.54 30.45
CA PRO A 252 14.93 -11.05 31.78
C PRO A 252 15.26 -10.02 32.87
N GLU A 253 14.22 -9.54 33.54
CA GLU A 253 14.29 -8.50 34.58
C GLU A 253 15.09 -8.90 35.83
N THR A 254 15.40 -10.18 36.05
CA THR A 254 16.19 -10.61 37.23
C THR A 254 17.65 -10.16 37.21
N ALA A 255 18.15 -9.58 36.10
CA ALA A 255 19.52 -9.12 36.00
C ALA A 255 19.76 -7.76 36.70
N ASN A 256 18.73 -6.92 36.88
CA ASN A 256 18.95 -5.51 37.22
C ASN A 256 19.18 -5.26 38.71
N SER A 257 18.49 -5.96 39.61
CA SER A 257 18.70 -5.86 41.06
C SER A 257 20.01 -6.52 41.48
N ASP A 258 20.35 -7.66 40.88
CA ASP A 258 21.66 -8.30 41.11
C ASP A 258 22.80 -7.42 40.57
N ALA A 259 22.62 -6.78 39.40
CA ALA A 259 23.57 -5.81 38.87
C ALA A 259 23.66 -4.55 39.74
N LEU A 260 22.54 -4.00 40.21
CA LEU A 260 22.52 -2.86 41.14
C LEU A 260 23.24 -3.20 42.44
N LYS A 261 23.03 -4.40 42.97
CA LYS A 261 23.70 -4.87 44.19
C LYS A 261 25.20 -4.99 43.98
N ALA A 262 25.64 -5.61 42.88
CA ALA A 262 27.05 -5.67 42.51
C ALA A 262 27.67 -4.26 42.38
N LYS A 263 26.93 -3.29 41.83
CA LYS A 263 27.39 -1.91 41.67
C LYS A 263 27.42 -1.12 42.98
N ILE A 264 26.51 -1.40 43.90
CA ILE A 264 26.57 -0.90 45.29
C ILE A 264 27.81 -1.44 45.99
N ASP A 265 28.14 -2.72 45.82
CA ASP A 265 29.32 -3.32 46.42
C ASP A 265 30.60 -2.67 45.86
N GLU A 266 30.70 -2.50 44.54
CA GLU A 266 31.80 -1.77 43.87
C GLU A 266 31.96 -0.33 44.38
N ALA A 267 30.87 0.43 44.48
CA ALA A 267 30.93 1.81 44.98
C ALA A 267 31.40 1.90 46.44
N ASN A 268 31.07 0.91 47.27
CA ASN A 268 31.52 0.86 48.66
C ASN A 268 33.01 0.52 48.76
N GLU A 269 33.55 -0.30 47.86
CA GLU A 269 34.98 -0.64 47.82
C GLU A 269 35.88 0.57 47.49
N LEU A 270 35.34 1.56 46.77
CA LEU A 270 36.06 2.79 46.40
C LEU A 270 36.25 3.77 47.59
N ILE A 271 35.48 3.63 48.67
CA ILE A 271 35.55 4.54 49.82
C ILE A 271 36.57 4.01 50.84
N THR A 272 37.72 4.68 50.94
CA THR A 272 38.76 4.36 51.95
C THR A 272 38.84 5.45 53.03
N PRO A 273 39.34 5.13 54.24
CA PRO A 273 39.51 6.12 55.31
C PRO A 273 40.41 7.30 54.92
N GLU A 274 41.45 7.06 54.11
CA GLU A 274 42.33 8.13 53.62
C GLU A 274 41.61 9.08 52.64
N LEU A 275 40.63 8.60 51.87
CA LEU A 275 39.85 9.43 50.97
C LEU A 275 38.79 10.26 51.71
N GLU A 276 38.29 9.77 52.83
CA GLU A 276 37.38 10.53 53.71
C GLU A 276 38.03 11.80 54.24
N ASP A 277 39.33 11.74 54.56
CA ASP A 277 40.08 12.90 55.05
C ASP A 277 40.52 13.83 53.92
N ASN A 278 40.92 13.27 52.76
CA ASN A 278 41.50 14.05 51.67
C ASN A 278 40.46 14.66 50.72
N ASN A 279 39.33 13.98 50.48
CA ASN A 279 38.27 14.40 49.55
C ASN A 279 36.86 14.20 50.14
N PRO A 280 36.53 14.85 51.28
CA PRO A 280 35.30 14.59 52.02
C PRO A 280 34.02 14.87 51.22
N GLN A 281 34.05 15.81 50.28
CA GLN A 281 32.88 16.17 49.48
C GLN A 281 32.57 15.11 48.40
N ALA A 282 33.60 14.61 47.71
CA ALA A 282 33.47 13.52 46.73
C ALA A 282 32.93 12.25 47.42
N VAL A 283 33.49 11.89 48.57
CA VAL A 283 33.06 10.73 49.36
C VAL A 283 31.61 10.89 49.81
N LYS A 284 31.21 12.09 50.24
CA LYS A 284 29.82 12.37 50.63
C LYS A 284 28.87 12.18 49.45
N ASN A 285 29.19 12.70 48.27
CA ASN A 285 28.37 12.57 47.08
C ASN A 285 28.17 11.10 46.67
N LEU A 286 29.25 10.29 46.73
CA LEU A 286 29.17 8.85 46.43
C LEU A 286 28.33 8.10 47.48
N LYS A 287 28.47 8.40 48.78
CA LYS A 287 27.64 7.81 49.85
C LYS A 287 26.16 8.15 49.71
N ASP A 288 25.83 9.38 49.32
CA ASP A 288 24.45 9.79 49.08
C ASP A 288 23.83 9.00 47.91
N ALA A 289 24.58 8.79 46.82
CA ALA A 289 24.15 7.96 45.69
C ALA A 289 23.95 6.48 46.08
N ILE A 290 24.88 5.90 46.84
CA ILE A 290 24.75 4.55 47.40
C ILE A 290 23.47 4.44 48.26
N GLY A 291 23.23 5.43 49.11
CA GLY A 291 22.04 5.46 49.97
C GLY A 291 20.72 5.61 49.22
N ILE A 292 20.72 6.23 48.03
CA ILE A 292 19.56 6.25 47.12
C ILE A 292 19.37 4.87 46.48
N ALA A 293 20.45 4.27 45.96
CA ALA A 293 20.42 2.95 45.33
C ALA A 293 19.94 1.84 46.29
N GLN A 294 20.37 1.86 47.55
CA GLN A 294 19.96 0.90 48.57
C GLN A 294 18.49 0.99 48.96
N LYS A 295 17.83 2.14 48.74
CA LYS A 295 16.41 2.33 49.06
C LYS A 295 15.48 1.83 47.95
N VAL A 296 16.04 1.41 46.82
CA VAL A 296 15.26 0.82 45.73
C VAL A 296 14.74 -0.55 46.15
N GLY A 297 13.44 -0.62 46.40
CA GLY A 297 12.74 -1.85 46.77
C GLY A 297 12.00 -2.53 45.61
N LYS A 298 12.05 -1.95 44.39
CA LYS A 298 11.35 -2.47 43.21
C LYS A 298 12.34 -2.68 42.06
N GLU A 299 12.24 -3.84 41.41
CA GLU A 299 13.09 -4.23 40.27
C GLU A 299 13.05 -3.19 39.13
N SER A 300 11.85 -2.67 38.83
CA SER A 300 11.64 -1.65 37.79
C SER A 300 12.36 -0.32 38.04
N GLN A 301 12.84 -0.08 39.26
CA GLN A 301 13.62 1.10 39.62
C GLN A 301 15.13 0.81 39.66
N ALA A 302 15.53 -0.46 39.58
CA ALA A 302 16.91 -0.88 39.79
C ALA A 302 17.84 -0.32 38.70
N LYS A 303 17.41 -0.30 37.44
CA LYS A 303 18.23 0.23 36.33
C LYS A 303 18.48 1.73 36.43
N ALA A 304 17.44 2.52 36.72
CA ALA A 304 17.59 3.96 36.89
C ALA A 304 18.51 4.31 38.07
N ALA A 305 18.42 3.55 39.16
CA ALA A 305 19.33 3.73 40.30
C ALA A 305 20.76 3.26 39.99
N GLN A 306 20.91 2.20 39.19
CA GLN A 306 22.22 1.74 38.72
C GLN A 306 22.90 2.83 37.88
N ASP A 307 22.19 3.46 36.95
CA ASP A 307 22.74 4.52 36.09
C ASP A 307 23.16 5.76 36.91
N VAL A 308 22.36 6.14 37.92
CA VAL A 308 22.70 7.23 38.84
C VAL A 308 23.95 6.89 39.66
N LEU A 309 24.05 5.66 40.16
CA LEU A 309 25.19 5.21 40.95
C LEU A 309 26.47 5.11 40.09
N GLU A 310 26.37 4.58 38.87
CA GLU A 310 27.49 4.49 37.93
C GLU A 310 28.02 5.87 37.54
N LYS A 311 27.13 6.85 37.34
CA LYS A 311 27.56 8.24 37.16
C LYS A 311 28.32 8.76 38.38
N ALA A 312 27.83 8.51 39.59
CA ALA A 312 28.48 8.98 40.82
C ALA A 312 29.86 8.33 41.04
N ILE A 313 30.02 7.05 40.69
CA ILE A 313 31.32 6.34 40.68
C ILE A 313 32.29 7.05 39.73
N ASN A 314 31.89 7.30 38.49
CA ASN A 314 32.74 7.97 37.50
C ASN A 314 33.12 9.39 37.93
N ASP A 315 32.17 10.16 38.48
CA ASP A 315 32.45 11.51 39.00
C ASP A 315 33.47 11.44 40.17
N PHE A 316 33.31 10.46 41.07
CA PHE A 316 34.21 10.24 42.21
C PHE A 316 35.63 9.88 41.78
N GLU A 317 35.79 8.92 40.86
CA GLU A 317 37.10 8.51 40.34
C GLU A 317 37.83 9.68 39.65
N ASN A 318 37.09 10.47 38.85
CA ASN A 318 37.66 11.64 38.18
C ASN A 318 38.10 12.73 39.17
N GLU A 319 37.39 12.93 40.28
CA GLU A 319 37.72 13.94 41.29
C GLU A 319 38.96 13.56 42.11
N ILE A 320 39.23 12.26 42.29
CA ILE A 320 40.35 11.76 43.11
C ILE A 320 41.62 11.54 42.29
N LEU A 321 41.48 11.14 41.02
CA LEU A 321 42.61 10.91 40.12
C LEU A 321 43.28 12.20 39.64
N THR A 322 42.70 13.37 39.93
CA THR A 322 43.33 14.67 39.67
C THR A 322 43.85 15.30 40.96
N PRO A 323 45.08 14.99 41.42
CA PRO A 323 45.70 15.76 42.48
C PRO A 323 45.89 17.21 42.02
N GLU A 324 45.34 18.14 42.78
CA GLU A 324 45.26 19.59 42.52
C GLU A 324 46.61 20.33 42.43
N THR A 325 47.74 19.62 42.36
CA THR A 325 49.09 20.21 42.33
C THR A 325 49.88 19.94 41.05
N ALA A 326 49.27 19.40 39.98
CA ALA A 326 50.00 18.98 38.77
C ALA A 326 49.57 19.64 37.45
N ASN A 327 48.69 20.64 37.47
CA ASN A 327 47.95 21.06 36.26
C ASN A 327 48.84 21.69 35.17
N SER A 328 49.85 22.49 35.54
CA SER A 328 50.82 23.02 34.58
C SER A 328 51.72 21.93 33.97
N ASP A 329 52.20 20.98 34.78
CA ASP A 329 53.10 19.92 34.30
C ASP A 329 52.35 18.88 33.47
N ALA A 330 51.10 18.59 33.81
CA ALA A 330 50.21 17.73 33.03
C ALA A 330 49.88 18.35 31.67
N LEU A 331 49.55 19.66 31.63
CA LEU A 331 49.34 20.36 30.36
C LEU A 331 50.60 20.34 29.49
N LYS A 332 51.79 20.48 30.10
CA LYS A 332 53.07 20.42 29.38
C LYS A 332 53.33 19.03 28.81
N ALA A 333 53.14 17.97 29.61
CA ALA A 333 53.26 16.60 29.13
C ALA A 333 52.30 16.31 27.96
N LYS A 334 51.07 16.86 28.01
CA LYS A 334 50.08 16.67 26.96
C LYS A 334 50.38 17.49 25.69
N ILE A 335 51.00 18.66 25.83
CA ILE A 335 51.58 19.41 24.70
C ILE A 335 52.69 18.59 24.03
N ASP A 336 53.56 17.95 24.81
CA ASP A 336 54.65 17.14 24.27
C ASP A 336 54.09 15.91 23.52
N GLU A 337 53.10 15.20 24.07
CA GLU A 337 52.39 14.10 23.42
C GLU A 337 51.74 14.52 22.09
N ALA A 338 51.02 15.65 22.07
CA ALA A 338 50.39 16.17 20.86
C ALA A 338 51.41 16.54 19.77
N ASN A 339 52.61 17.00 20.15
CA ASN A 339 53.68 17.30 19.19
C ASN A 339 54.30 16.01 18.63
N GLU A 340 54.41 14.94 19.41
CA GLU A 340 54.91 13.64 18.95
C GLU A 340 54.00 12.98 17.90
N LEU A 341 52.69 13.26 17.96
CA LEU A 341 51.71 12.76 16.98
C LEU A 341 51.84 13.42 15.58
N ILE A 342 52.53 14.55 15.45
CA ILE A 342 52.70 15.25 14.18
C ILE A 342 54.00 14.80 13.51
N THR A 343 53.89 13.92 12.50
CA THR A 343 55.02 13.53 11.65
C THR A 343 55.01 14.29 10.31
N PRO A 344 56.17 14.44 9.65
CA PRO A 344 56.23 15.05 8.31
C PRO A 344 55.36 14.33 7.28
N GLU A 345 55.19 13.01 7.37
CA GLU A 345 54.29 12.27 6.47
C GLU A 345 52.82 12.66 6.67
N LEU A 346 52.37 12.85 7.92
CA LEU A 346 50.99 13.23 8.23
C LEU A 346 50.66 14.66 7.81
N GLU A 347 51.66 15.55 7.71
CA GLU A 347 51.49 16.91 7.20
C GLU A 347 51.04 16.93 5.73
N ASP A 348 51.50 15.97 4.93
CA ASP A 348 51.11 15.84 3.52
C ASP A 348 49.79 15.06 3.36
N ASP A 349 49.60 14.01 4.17
CA ASP A 349 48.45 13.11 4.02
C ASP A 349 47.15 13.67 4.63
N ASN A 350 47.24 14.40 5.75
CA ASN A 350 46.08 14.98 6.47
C ASN A 350 46.33 16.42 6.93
N PRO A 351 46.57 17.36 6.00
CA PRO A 351 46.99 18.73 6.33
C PRO A 351 45.98 19.48 7.20
N GLN A 352 44.69 19.18 7.09
CA GLN A 352 43.65 19.82 7.89
C GLN A 352 43.61 19.31 9.33
N ALA A 353 43.74 18.00 9.53
CA ALA A 353 43.80 17.39 10.86
C ALA A 353 45.04 17.89 11.62
N VAL A 354 46.20 17.88 10.95
CA VAL A 354 47.46 18.39 11.51
C VAL A 354 47.34 19.87 11.84
N LYS A 355 46.73 20.67 10.97
CA LYS A 355 46.49 22.10 11.24
C LYS A 355 45.62 22.31 12.47
N ASN A 356 44.55 21.54 12.64
CA ASN A 356 43.67 21.64 13.81
C ASN A 356 44.40 21.28 15.11
N LEU A 357 45.23 20.22 15.09
CA LEU A 357 46.03 19.82 16.25
C LEU A 357 47.09 20.88 16.60
N LYS A 358 47.77 21.46 15.59
CA LYS A 358 48.72 22.58 15.79
C LYS A 358 48.05 23.83 16.38
N ASP A 359 46.85 24.17 15.90
CA ASP A 359 46.08 25.31 16.41
C ASP A 359 45.73 25.09 17.90
N ALA A 360 45.35 23.86 18.30
CA ALA A 360 45.08 23.49 19.69
C ALA A 360 46.34 23.52 20.59
N ILE A 361 47.47 22.97 20.11
CA ILE A 361 48.78 23.07 20.79
C ILE A 361 49.15 24.54 21.05
N GLY A 362 48.96 25.40 20.04
CA GLY A 362 49.26 26.82 20.14
C GLY A 362 48.36 27.58 21.13
N ILE A 363 47.14 27.11 21.39
CA ILE A 363 46.26 27.63 22.43
C ILE A 363 46.75 27.17 23.81
N ALA A 364 47.07 25.88 23.95
CA ALA A 364 47.55 25.28 25.19
C ALA A 364 48.87 25.92 25.68
N GLN A 365 49.81 26.18 24.77
CA GLN A 365 51.11 26.82 25.08
C GLN A 365 50.98 28.27 25.58
N LYS A 366 49.88 28.97 25.29
CA LYS A 366 49.67 30.37 25.71
C LYS A 366 49.08 30.51 27.11
N VAL A 367 48.75 29.39 27.75
CA VAL A 367 48.14 29.40 29.08
C VAL A 367 49.21 29.67 30.13
N GLY A 368 49.16 30.87 30.73
CA GLY A 368 50.12 31.33 31.74
C GLY A 368 49.63 31.27 33.19
N LYS A 369 48.41 30.80 33.43
CA LYS A 369 47.82 30.69 34.77
C LYS A 369 47.40 29.26 35.06
N GLU A 370 47.79 28.75 36.23
CA GLU A 370 47.46 27.40 36.73
C GLU A 370 45.95 27.11 36.65
N SER A 371 45.12 28.11 36.99
CA SER A 371 43.65 27.98 36.98
C SER A 371 43.03 27.81 35.58
N GLN A 372 43.81 28.01 34.51
CA GLN A 372 43.38 27.83 33.13
C GLN A 372 43.96 26.56 32.50
N ALA A 373 44.90 25.89 33.18
CA ALA A 373 45.63 24.75 32.63
C ALA A 373 44.70 23.56 32.35
N LYS A 374 43.72 23.29 33.22
CA LYS A 374 42.74 22.19 33.01
C LYS A 374 41.88 22.40 31.77
N ALA A 375 41.30 23.59 31.61
CA ALA A 375 40.47 23.90 30.45
C ALA A 375 41.27 23.82 29.13
N ALA A 376 42.54 24.23 29.16
CA ALA A 376 43.43 24.10 28.01
C ALA A 376 43.81 22.64 27.73
N GLN A 377 44.01 21.85 28.78
CA GLN A 377 44.29 20.43 28.69
C GLN A 377 43.09 19.70 28.07
N ASP A 378 41.86 19.96 28.51
CA ASP A 378 40.65 19.33 27.98
C ASP A 378 40.44 19.67 26.49
N VAL A 379 40.72 20.91 26.09
CA VAL A 379 40.67 21.33 24.67
C VAL A 379 41.72 20.60 23.84
N LEU A 380 42.94 20.46 24.37
CA LEU A 380 44.03 19.78 23.68
C LEU A 380 43.79 18.26 23.60
N GLU A 381 43.29 17.64 24.66
CA GLU A 381 42.96 16.21 24.71
C GLU A 381 41.82 15.87 23.75
N LYS A 382 40.81 16.74 23.64
CA LYS A 382 39.80 16.61 22.59
C LYS A 382 40.42 16.69 21.19
N ALA A 383 41.33 17.62 20.95
CA ALA A 383 41.99 17.76 19.65
C ALA A 383 42.89 16.57 19.31
N ILE A 384 43.58 15.99 20.30
CA ILE A 384 44.34 14.74 20.17
C ILE A 384 43.39 13.61 19.78
N ASN A 385 42.29 13.41 20.51
CA ASN A 385 41.31 12.36 20.20
C ASN A 385 40.65 12.55 18.83
N ASP A 386 40.32 13.78 18.45
CA ASP A 386 39.77 14.07 17.12
C ASP A 386 40.81 13.76 16.03
N PHE A 387 42.08 14.16 16.23
CA PHE A 387 43.19 13.86 15.32
C PHE A 387 43.44 12.35 15.21
N GLU A 388 43.52 11.66 16.35
CA GLU A 388 43.68 10.22 16.45
C GLU A 388 42.52 9.49 15.79
N ASN A 389 41.26 9.89 15.98
CA ASN A 389 40.13 9.25 15.30
C ASN A 389 40.14 9.52 13.79
N GLU A 390 40.61 10.69 13.36
CA GLU A 390 40.76 11.05 11.95
C GLU A 390 41.86 10.22 11.26
N ILE A 391 42.90 9.79 12.00
CA ILE A 391 44.01 8.94 11.48
C ILE A 391 43.90 7.44 11.86
N LEU A 392 43.17 7.05 12.90
CA LEU A 392 43.03 5.69 13.46
C LEU A 392 41.71 5.02 13.10
N THR A 393 40.81 5.63 12.32
CA THR A 393 39.79 4.80 11.66
C THR A 393 40.53 3.74 10.85
N PRO A 394 40.41 2.43 11.17
CA PRO A 394 41.38 1.46 10.68
C PRO A 394 41.30 1.41 9.15
N GLU A 395 42.30 1.98 8.48
CA GLU A 395 42.49 1.96 7.03
C GLU A 395 42.82 0.56 6.49
N THR A 396 42.43 -0.50 7.21
CA THR A 396 42.58 -1.91 6.82
C THR A 396 41.26 -2.67 6.83
N ALA A 397 40.17 -2.07 7.33
CA ALA A 397 38.87 -2.71 7.39
C ALA A 397 38.14 -2.71 6.03
N ASN A 398 38.38 -1.72 5.16
CA ASN A 398 37.58 -1.53 3.96
C ASN A 398 38.05 -2.38 2.76
N LEU A 399 39.35 -2.62 2.57
CA LEU A 399 39.87 -3.52 1.53
C LEU A 399 39.63 -4.98 1.89
N ASN A 400 39.68 -5.35 3.18
CA ASN A 400 39.31 -6.69 3.62
C ASN A 400 37.81 -6.94 3.42
N ALA A 401 36.94 -5.97 3.74
CA ALA A 401 35.51 -6.05 3.46
C ALA A 401 35.23 -6.13 1.95
N LEU A 402 35.90 -5.32 1.13
CA LEU A 402 35.80 -5.37 -0.32
C LEU A 402 36.29 -6.73 -0.87
N GLY A 403 37.39 -7.26 -0.34
CA GLY A 403 37.93 -8.58 -0.69
C GLY A 403 36.96 -9.71 -0.37
N ALA A 404 36.32 -9.68 0.81
CA ALA A 404 35.28 -10.63 1.19
C ALA A 404 34.08 -10.55 0.23
N LYS A 405 33.69 -9.35 -0.19
CA LYS A 405 32.56 -9.13 -1.09
C LYS A 405 32.85 -9.52 -2.54
N ILE A 406 34.08 -9.31 -3.01
CA ILE A 406 34.59 -9.89 -4.27
C ILE A 406 34.53 -11.43 -4.20
N GLY A 407 34.87 -12.02 -3.05
CA GLY A 407 34.74 -13.46 -2.82
C GLY A 407 33.30 -13.96 -2.90
N GLU A 408 32.33 -13.22 -2.35
CA GLU A 408 30.90 -13.52 -2.50
C GLU A 408 30.44 -13.44 -3.96
N ALA A 409 30.77 -12.35 -4.66
CA ALA A 409 30.37 -12.13 -6.04
C ALA A 409 30.89 -13.24 -6.99
N ASN A 410 32.15 -13.67 -6.81
CA ASN A 410 32.72 -14.76 -7.59
C ASN A 410 32.03 -16.11 -7.36
N LYS A 411 31.55 -16.38 -6.13
CA LYS A 411 30.82 -17.62 -5.81
C LYS A 411 29.45 -17.70 -6.51
N LEU A 412 28.87 -16.57 -6.89
CA LEU A 412 27.58 -16.51 -7.59
C LEU A 412 27.72 -16.87 -9.09
N ILE A 413 28.92 -16.79 -9.65
CA ILE A 413 29.18 -17.13 -11.05
C ILE A 413 29.46 -18.64 -11.14
N THR A 414 28.56 -19.37 -11.79
CA THR A 414 28.74 -20.80 -12.08
C THR A 414 28.77 -21.04 -13.59
N PRO A 415 29.41 -22.11 -14.09
CA PRO A 415 29.42 -22.43 -15.53
C PRO A 415 28.01 -22.55 -16.13
N ALA A 416 27.05 -23.06 -15.35
CA ALA A 416 25.66 -23.16 -15.79
C ALA A 416 24.99 -21.78 -15.97
N LEU A 417 25.37 -20.78 -15.16
CA LEU A 417 24.86 -19.41 -15.29
C LEU A 417 25.53 -18.63 -16.43
N GLU A 418 26.78 -18.96 -16.76
CA GLU A 418 27.47 -18.39 -17.94
C GLU A 418 26.76 -18.74 -19.24
N ASP A 419 26.21 -19.95 -19.34
CA ASP A 419 25.46 -20.39 -20.52
C ASP A 419 24.03 -19.84 -20.57
N ASN A 420 23.38 -19.69 -19.40
CA ASN A 420 21.96 -19.34 -19.33
C ASN A 420 21.71 -17.83 -19.24
N ASN A 421 22.60 -17.06 -18.60
CA ASN A 421 22.47 -15.61 -18.41
C ASN A 421 23.80 -14.88 -18.66
N PRO A 422 24.34 -14.95 -19.90
CA PRO A 422 25.68 -14.43 -20.21
C PRO A 422 25.80 -12.92 -19.96
N GLN A 423 24.72 -12.15 -20.15
CA GLN A 423 24.74 -10.70 -19.92
C GLN A 423 24.80 -10.35 -18.43
N ALA A 424 23.99 -11.00 -17.60
CA ALA A 424 24.01 -10.81 -16.15
C ALA A 424 25.39 -11.18 -15.56
N VAL A 425 25.95 -12.29 -16.03
CA VAL A 425 27.30 -12.72 -15.64
C VAL A 425 28.36 -11.74 -16.13
N HIS A 426 28.24 -11.20 -17.34
CA HIS A 426 29.15 -10.19 -17.87
C HIS A 426 29.16 -8.93 -17.00
N ASN A 427 27.98 -8.41 -16.67
CA ASN A 427 27.83 -7.22 -15.82
C ASN A 427 28.42 -7.44 -14.42
N LEU A 428 28.20 -8.61 -13.81
CA LEU A 428 28.77 -8.95 -12.51
C LEU A 428 30.30 -9.08 -12.58
N LYS A 429 30.85 -9.69 -13.65
CA LYS A 429 32.31 -9.77 -13.87
C LYS A 429 32.94 -8.40 -14.07
N GLU A 430 32.27 -7.48 -14.75
CA GLU A 430 32.76 -6.11 -14.93
C GLU A 430 32.84 -5.39 -13.57
N ALA A 431 31.79 -5.47 -12.75
CA ALA A 431 31.77 -4.90 -11.41
C ALA A 431 32.87 -5.51 -10.50
N ILE A 432 33.07 -6.83 -10.56
CA ILE A 432 34.18 -7.52 -9.87
C ILE A 432 35.53 -6.97 -10.36
N GLY A 433 35.71 -6.79 -11.67
CA GLY A 433 36.94 -6.26 -12.25
C GLY A 433 37.23 -4.81 -11.86
N ILE A 434 36.19 -3.99 -11.67
CA ILE A 434 36.33 -2.62 -11.13
C ILE A 434 36.75 -2.68 -9.66
N ALA A 435 36.09 -3.52 -8.85
CA ALA A 435 36.39 -3.68 -7.43
C ALA A 435 37.82 -4.22 -7.20
N GLN A 436 38.29 -5.16 -8.02
CA GLN A 436 39.65 -5.72 -7.93
C GLN A 436 40.76 -4.72 -8.25
N LYS A 437 40.46 -3.67 -9.04
CA LYS A 437 41.44 -2.61 -9.37
C LYS A 437 41.59 -1.57 -8.26
N VAL A 438 40.78 -1.65 -7.21
CA VAL A 438 40.82 -0.70 -6.09
C VAL A 438 41.90 -1.15 -5.13
N ASN A 439 42.98 -0.39 -5.10
CA ASN A 439 44.15 -0.60 -4.25
C ASN A 439 44.36 0.55 -3.25
N LYS A 440 43.38 1.44 -3.11
CA LYS A 440 43.38 2.56 -2.15
C LYS A 440 42.16 2.45 -1.26
N GLU A 441 42.37 2.50 0.05
CA GLU A 441 41.34 2.33 1.06
C GLU A 441 40.21 3.37 0.94
N SER A 442 40.57 4.62 0.66
CA SER A 442 39.64 5.73 0.44
C SER A 442 38.64 5.51 -0.70
N LYS A 443 38.90 4.53 -1.59
CA LYS A 443 38.00 4.14 -2.70
C LYS A 443 37.30 2.81 -2.47
N ALA A 444 37.69 2.05 -1.44
CA ALA A 444 37.21 0.69 -1.21
C ALA A 444 35.72 0.65 -0.84
N LYS A 445 35.23 1.61 -0.04
CA LYS A 445 33.81 1.70 0.31
C LYS A 445 32.92 2.00 -0.91
N ALA A 446 33.30 2.95 -1.75
CA ALA A 446 32.56 3.27 -2.97
C ALA A 446 32.54 2.07 -3.95
N ALA A 447 33.65 1.33 -4.06
CA ALA A 447 33.72 0.12 -4.87
C ALA A 447 32.88 -1.02 -4.30
N GLN A 448 32.85 -1.16 -2.97
CA GLN A 448 31.99 -2.13 -2.27
C GLN A 448 30.51 -1.86 -2.55
N ASP A 449 30.07 -0.60 -2.45
CA ASP A 449 28.68 -0.22 -2.70
C ASP A 449 28.25 -0.48 -4.15
N VAL A 450 29.16 -0.26 -5.11
CA VAL A 450 28.93 -0.57 -6.54
C VAL A 450 28.82 -2.08 -6.75
N LEU A 451 29.72 -2.86 -6.13
CA LEU A 451 29.70 -4.32 -6.23
C LEU A 451 28.46 -4.94 -5.58
N GLU A 452 28.02 -4.41 -4.45
CA GLU A 452 26.82 -4.88 -3.73
C GLU A 452 25.55 -4.67 -4.56
N LYS A 453 25.42 -3.50 -5.20
CA LYS A 453 24.32 -3.25 -6.16
C LYS A 453 24.33 -4.21 -7.35
N ALA A 454 25.52 -4.54 -7.87
CA ALA A 454 25.65 -5.49 -8.97
C ALA A 454 25.29 -6.92 -8.54
N ILE A 455 25.65 -7.33 -7.31
CA ILE A 455 25.25 -8.61 -6.72
C ILE A 455 23.72 -8.70 -6.59
N ASP A 456 23.07 -7.65 -6.09
CA ASP A 456 21.62 -7.64 -5.90
C ASP A 456 20.87 -7.67 -7.23
N ALA A 457 21.32 -6.88 -8.22
CA ALA A 457 20.78 -6.94 -9.58
C ALA A 457 20.92 -8.35 -10.16
N PHE A 458 22.09 -8.97 -10.04
CA PHE A 458 22.34 -10.34 -10.50
C PHE A 458 21.43 -11.36 -9.81
N LYS A 459 21.29 -11.29 -8.47
CA LYS A 459 20.42 -12.19 -7.69
C LYS A 459 18.94 -12.05 -8.07
N ASN A 460 18.49 -10.85 -8.43
CA ASN A 460 17.12 -10.61 -8.88
C ASN A 460 16.89 -11.13 -10.31
N GLU A 461 17.89 -10.99 -11.18
CA GLU A 461 17.82 -11.46 -12.58
C GLU A 461 17.81 -13.01 -12.68
N ILE A 462 18.47 -13.71 -11.76
CA ILE A 462 18.48 -15.19 -11.72
C ILE A 462 17.31 -15.81 -10.91
N LYS A 463 16.46 -14.99 -10.27
CA LYS A 463 15.43 -15.46 -9.32
C LYS A 463 14.13 -15.97 -9.97
N THR A 464 13.98 -15.87 -11.29
CA THR A 464 12.83 -16.46 -12.00
C THR A 464 13.12 -17.94 -12.29
N PRO A 465 12.40 -18.90 -11.68
CA PRO A 465 12.58 -20.31 -12.00
C PRO A 465 12.06 -20.58 -13.43
N GLU A 466 12.97 -20.70 -14.38
CA GLU A 466 12.69 -20.98 -15.80
C GLU A 466 12.37 -22.48 -16.08
N THR A 467 11.71 -23.20 -15.18
CA THR A 467 11.31 -24.59 -15.44
C THR A 467 10.02 -24.73 -16.28
N ALA A 468 9.46 -23.61 -16.78
CA ALA A 468 8.18 -23.59 -17.48
C ALA A 468 8.29 -23.51 -19.03
N ASN A 469 9.45 -23.15 -19.61
CA ASN A 469 9.49 -22.69 -21.00
C ASN A 469 9.34 -23.81 -22.06
N LEU A 470 9.85 -25.03 -21.84
CA LEU A 470 9.68 -26.12 -22.84
C LEU A 470 8.25 -26.67 -22.90
N ASN A 471 7.57 -26.75 -21.76
CA ASN A 471 6.15 -27.17 -21.73
C ASN A 471 5.25 -26.11 -22.36
N ALA A 472 5.52 -24.82 -22.11
CA ALA A 472 4.83 -23.71 -22.75
C ALA A 472 5.07 -23.70 -24.27
N LEU A 473 6.31 -23.92 -24.72
CA LEU A 473 6.63 -24.07 -26.14
C LEU A 473 5.91 -25.26 -26.77
N GLY A 474 5.87 -26.40 -26.06
CA GLY A 474 5.12 -27.59 -26.49
C GLY A 474 3.62 -27.33 -26.66
N ALA A 475 3.02 -26.59 -25.72
CA ALA A 475 1.61 -26.18 -25.81
C ALA A 475 1.37 -25.25 -27.02
N LYS A 476 2.26 -24.28 -27.25
CA LYS A 476 2.17 -23.34 -28.38
C LYS A 476 2.38 -24.01 -29.74
N ILE A 477 3.27 -25.01 -29.83
CA ILE A 477 3.39 -25.89 -31.01
C ILE A 477 2.08 -26.64 -31.26
N GLY A 478 1.41 -27.11 -30.21
CA GLY A 478 0.10 -27.75 -30.30
C GLY A 478 -1.00 -26.81 -30.80
N GLU A 479 -0.98 -25.54 -30.41
CA GLU A 479 -1.87 -24.49 -30.91
C GLU A 479 -1.64 -24.21 -32.40
N ALA A 480 -0.39 -23.95 -32.80
CA ALA A 480 -0.02 -23.66 -34.19
C ALA A 480 -0.42 -24.80 -35.16
N ASN A 481 -0.23 -26.06 -34.75
CA ASN A 481 -0.62 -27.21 -35.57
C ASN A 481 -2.14 -27.33 -35.78
N LYS A 482 -2.97 -26.86 -34.84
CA LYS A 482 -4.43 -26.88 -34.98
C LYS A 482 -4.95 -25.87 -36.01
N LEU A 483 -4.19 -24.81 -36.27
CA LEU A 483 -4.55 -23.77 -37.24
C LEU A 483 -4.37 -24.23 -38.70
N ILE A 484 -3.54 -25.25 -38.94
CA ILE A 484 -3.31 -25.80 -40.28
C ILE A 484 -4.41 -26.82 -40.59
N THR A 485 -5.27 -26.51 -41.56
CA THR A 485 -6.29 -27.43 -42.08
C THR A 485 -6.06 -27.72 -43.56
N PRO A 486 -6.49 -28.89 -44.10
CA PRO A 486 -6.34 -29.20 -45.52
C PRO A 486 -6.94 -28.14 -46.45
N ALA A 487 -8.06 -27.53 -46.04
CA ALA A 487 -8.70 -26.46 -46.82
C ALA A 487 -7.86 -25.16 -46.88
N LEU A 488 -6.99 -24.91 -45.89
CA LEU A 488 -6.10 -23.75 -45.88
C LEU A 488 -4.80 -24.02 -46.66
N GLU A 489 -4.37 -25.27 -46.77
CA GLU A 489 -3.23 -25.66 -47.60
C GLU A 489 -3.46 -25.35 -49.08
N ASP A 490 -4.69 -25.52 -49.55
CA ASP A 490 -5.06 -25.21 -50.95
C ASP A 490 -5.28 -23.70 -51.19
N ASN A 491 -5.84 -22.98 -50.21
CA ASN A 491 -6.26 -21.59 -50.39
C ASN A 491 -5.18 -20.55 -50.00
N ASN A 492 -4.25 -20.88 -49.12
CA ASN A 492 -3.16 -19.99 -48.74
C ASN A 492 -1.85 -20.77 -48.45
N PRO A 493 -1.27 -21.40 -49.49
CA PRO A 493 -0.13 -22.32 -49.32
C PRO A 493 1.11 -21.64 -48.73
N GLN A 494 1.31 -20.34 -48.98
CA GLN A 494 2.47 -19.60 -48.49
C GLN A 494 2.36 -19.31 -46.98
N ALA A 495 1.20 -18.86 -46.51
CA ALA A 495 0.97 -18.65 -45.08
C ALA A 495 1.14 -19.96 -44.30
N VAL A 496 0.59 -21.06 -44.84
CA VAL A 496 0.75 -22.39 -44.24
C VAL A 496 2.21 -22.85 -44.25
N HIS A 497 2.95 -22.58 -45.33
CA HIS A 497 4.38 -22.91 -45.40
C HIS A 497 5.19 -22.18 -44.32
N ASN A 498 4.98 -20.88 -44.16
CA ASN A 498 5.67 -20.05 -43.17
C ASN A 498 5.36 -20.52 -41.74
N LEU A 499 4.11 -20.87 -41.44
CA LEU A 499 3.72 -21.38 -40.13
C LEU A 499 4.35 -22.76 -39.86
N LYS A 500 4.40 -23.66 -40.86
CA LYS A 500 5.06 -24.97 -40.75
C LYS A 500 6.57 -24.84 -40.51
N GLU A 501 7.23 -23.88 -41.16
CA GLU A 501 8.65 -23.63 -40.94
C GLU A 501 8.93 -23.17 -39.50
N ALA A 502 8.13 -22.23 -38.98
CA ALA A 502 8.23 -21.77 -37.59
C ALA A 502 7.98 -22.90 -36.58
N ILE A 503 6.98 -23.77 -36.83
CA ILE A 503 6.73 -24.98 -36.03
C ILE A 503 7.95 -25.90 -36.05
N GLY A 504 8.55 -26.12 -37.22
CA GLY A 504 9.74 -26.97 -37.38
C GLY A 504 10.97 -26.42 -36.67
N ILE A 505 11.13 -25.10 -36.59
CA ILE A 505 12.19 -24.44 -35.81
C ILE A 505 11.92 -24.63 -34.31
N ALA A 506 10.69 -24.40 -33.85
CA ALA A 506 10.29 -24.56 -32.45
C ALA A 506 10.45 -26.00 -31.95
N GLN A 507 10.09 -27.01 -32.77
CA GLN A 507 10.23 -28.43 -32.43
C GLN A 507 11.68 -28.90 -32.26
N LYS A 508 12.64 -28.20 -32.89
CA LYS A 508 14.08 -28.51 -32.75
C LYS A 508 14.68 -27.96 -31.46
N VAL A 509 13.94 -27.14 -30.71
CA VAL A 509 14.43 -26.57 -29.45
C VAL A 509 14.28 -27.57 -28.32
N ASN A 510 15.42 -28.05 -27.84
CA ASN A 510 15.54 -29.02 -26.76
C ASN A 510 16.26 -28.47 -25.51
N LYS A 511 16.51 -27.15 -25.47
CA LYS A 511 17.12 -26.44 -24.34
C LYS A 511 16.15 -25.38 -23.82
N GLU A 512 15.93 -25.34 -22.51
CA GLU A 512 15.02 -24.38 -21.85
C GLU A 512 15.40 -22.93 -22.13
N SER A 513 16.70 -22.61 -22.13
CA SER A 513 17.21 -21.26 -22.42
C SER A 513 16.92 -20.76 -23.83
N LYS A 514 16.52 -21.64 -24.75
CA LYS A 514 16.12 -21.27 -26.12
C LYS A 514 14.61 -21.33 -26.34
N ALA A 515 13.87 -21.87 -25.38
CA ALA A 515 12.46 -22.16 -25.55
C ALA A 515 11.60 -20.89 -25.62
N LYS A 516 11.95 -19.84 -24.87
CA LYS A 516 11.24 -18.56 -24.93
C LYS A 516 11.40 -17.84 -26.27
N ALA A 517 12.63 -17.72 -26.77
CA ALA A 517 12.89 -17.13 -28.09
C ALA A 517 12.17 -17.89 -29.22
N ALA A 518 12.13 -19.23 -29.14
CA ALA A 518 11.38 -20.05 -30.09
C ALA A 518 9.86 -19.89 -29.95
N GLN A 519 9.37 -19.71 -28.73
CA GLN A 519 7.96 -19.42 -28.46
C GLN A 519 7.56 -18.08 -29.07
N ASP A 520 8.38 -17.04 -28.92
CA ASP A 520 8.10 -15.70 -29.47
C ASP A 520 8.08 -15.70 -31.00
N VAL A 521 9.01 -16.42 -31.63
CA VAL A 521 9.04 -16.61 -33.09
C VAL A 521 7.79 -17.35 -33.57
N LEU A 522 7.38 -18.40 -32.85
CA LEU A 522 6.18 -19.18 -33.20
C LEU A 522 4.89 -18.38 -32.98
N GLU A 523 4.80 -17.60 -31.91
CA GLU A 523 3.65 -16.74 -31.60
C GLU A 523 3.50 -15.62 -32.64
N LYS A 524 4.61 -15.02 -33.07
CA LYS A 524 4.60 -14.09 -34.21
C LYS A 524 4.08 -14.76 -35.48
N ALA A 525 4.54 -15.97 -35.79
CA ALA A 525 4.10 -16.70 -36.98
C ALA A 525 2.60 -17.07 -36.93
N ILE A 526 2.07 -17.44 -35.76
CA ILE A 526 0.64 -17.65 -35.55
C ILE A 526 -0.15 -16.37 -35.85
N ASN A 527 0.27 -15.24 -35.27
CA ASN A 527 -0.42 -13.96 -35.46
C ASN A 527 -0.37 -13.50 -36.93
N ASP A 528 0.78 -13.65 -37.59
CA ASP A 528 0.92 -13.33 -39.01
C ASP A 528 -0.03 -14.21 -39.86
N PHE A 529 -0.09 -15.52 -39.56
CA PHE A 529 -0.96 -16.49 -40.23
C PHE A 529 -2.46 -16.15 -40.05
N GLU A 530 -2.88 -15.84 -38.83
CA GLU A 530 -4.28 -15.47 -38.55
C GLU A 530 -4.68 -14.17 -39.23
N ASN A 531 -3.81 -13.16 -39.21
CA ASN A 531 -4.05 -11.88 -39.90
C ASN A 531 -4.12 -12.03 -41.43
N GLU A 532 -3.34 -12.96 -41.99
CA GLU A 532 -3.32 -13.23 -43.42
C GLU A 532 -4.58 -13.97 -43.90
N ILE A 533 -5.21 -14.78 -43.04
CA ILE A 533 -6.44 -15.54 -43.35
C ILE A 533 -7.72 -14.74 -43.02
N LEU A 534 -7.68 -13.87 -42.01
CA LEU A 534 -8.85 -13.09 -41.54
C LEU A 534 -9.13 -11.83 -42.37
N THR A 535 -8.32 -11.49 -43.36
CA THR A 535 -8.57 -10.34 -44.25
C THR A 535 -9.08 -10.82 -45.61
N PRO A 536 -10.41 -10.74 -45.90
CA PRO A 536 -10.92 -11.03 -47.24
C PRO A 536 -10.26 -10.07 -48.24
N GLU A 537 -9.79 -10.61 -49.36
CA GLU A 537 -9.22 -9.87 -50.48
C GLU A 537 -10.12 -8.69 -50.90
N THR A 538 -9.74 -7.46 -50.53
CA THR A 538 -10.12 -6.23 -51.23
C THR A 538 -9.03 -5.17 -51.05
N ALA A 539 -7.77 -5.49 -51.39
CA ALA A 539 -6.73 -4.48 -51.54
C ALA A 539 -6.88 -3.81 -52.93
N ASN A 540 -7.88 -2.94 -53.08
CA ASN A 540 -8.06 -2.11 -54.27
C ASN A 540 -6.94 -1.05 -54.30
N SER A 541 -6.36 -0.79 -55.48
CA SER A 541 -5.44 0.33 -55.77
C SER A 541 -5.88 1.67 -55.17
N ASP A 542 -7.19 1.87 -54.96
CA ASP A 542 -7.75 3.07 -54.33
C ASP A 542 -7.33 3.23 -52.85
N ALA A 543 -7.16 2.12 -52.11
CA ALA A 543 -6.73 2.15 -50.71
C ALA A 543 -5.25 2.57 -50.58
N LEU A 544 -4.39 2.09 -51.49
CA LEU A 544 -2.99 2.52 -51.57
C LEU A 544 -2.91 4.01 -51.92
N LYS A 545 -3.77 4.48 -52.83
CA LYS A 545 -3.84 5.89 -53.21
C LYS A 545 -4.25 6.78 -52.03
N ALA A 546 -5.31 6.41 -51.30
CA ALA A 546 -5.72 7.12 -50.10
C ALA A 546 -4.61 7.19 -49.04
N LYS A 547 -3.79 6.13 -48.92
CA LYS A 547 -2.64 6.10 -48.01
C LYS A 547 -1.46 6.96 -48.47
N ILE A 548 -1.22 7.04 -49.78
CA ILE A 548 -0.25 7.97 -50.36
C ILE A 548 -0.68 9.41 -50.07
N ASP A 549 -1.96 9.72 -50.19
CA ASP A 549 -2.50 11.05 -49.89
C ASP A 549 -2.36 11.38 -48.38
N GLU A 550 -2.71 10.44 -47.48
CA GLU A 550 -2.48 10.59 -46.02
C GLU A 550 -1.01 10.86 -45.70
N ALA A 551 -0.08 10.13 -46.31
CA ALA A 551 1.35 10.29 -46.07
C ALA A 551 1.89 11.65 -46.56
N ASN A 552 1.37 12.15 -47.68
CA ASN A 552 1.76 13.47 -48.21
C ASN A 552 1.26 14.62 -47.33
N GLU A 553 0.05 14.51 -46.76
CA GLU A 553 -0.50 15.53 -45.84
C GLU A 553 0.32 15.67 -44.55
N LEU A 554 1.00 14.61 -44.12
CA LEU A 554 1.86 14.62 -42.92
C LEU A 554 3.17 15.40 -43.12
N ILE A 555 3.59 15.67 -44.36
CA ILE A 555 4.81 16.39 -44.67
C ILE A 555 4.50 17.88 -44.81
N THR A 556 4.92 18.68 -43.82
CA THR A 556 4.83 20.15 -43.86
C THR A 556 6.22 20.78 -43.95
N PRO A 557 6.37 21.98 -44.53
CA PRO A 557 7.67 22.66 -44.63
C PRO A 557 8.38 22.82 -43.28
N LYS A 558 7.61 23.02 -42.20
CA LYS A 558 8.14 23.15 -40.84
C LYS A 558 8.70 21.84 -40.27
N LEU A 559 8.23 20.68 -40.74
CA LEU A 559 8.72 19.37 -40.33
C LEU A 559 9.99 18.94 -41.08
N GLU A 560 10.21 19.46 -42.30
CA GLU A 560 11.44 19.24 -43.07
C GLU A 560 12.68 19.80 -42.36
N ASP A 561 12.55 20.96 -41.72
CA ASP A 561 13.65 21.58 -40.97
C ASP A 561 13.92 20.84 -39.63
N ASN A 562 12.87 20.35 -38.98
CA ASN A 562 12.96 19.80 -37.62
C ASN A 562 13.31 18.31 -37.57
N ASN A 563 12.90 17.52 -38.57
CA ASN A 563 13.21 16.09 -38.62
C ASN A 563 13.45 15.61 -40.06
N PRO A 564 14.52 16.11 -40.71
CA PRO A 564 14.78 15.87 -42.13
C PRO A 564 14.91 14.38 -42.47
N GLN A 565 15.43 13.56 -41.54
CA GLN A 565 15.58 12.13 -41.75
C GLN A 565 14.24 11.38 -41.73
N ALA A 566 13.35 11.70 -40.79
CA ALA A 566 12.03 11.08 -40.74
C ALA A 566 11.21 11.46 -41.98
N VAL A 567 11.29 12.73 -42.41
CA VAL A 567 10.64 13.19 -43.65
C VAL A 567 11.25 12.50 -44.88
N HIS A 568 12.57 12.36 -44.95
CA HIS A 568 13.24 11.65 -46.04
C HIS A 568 12.75 10.21 -46.18
N ASN A 569 12.71 9.48 -45.07
CA ASN A 569 12.26 8.08 -45.05
C ASN A 569 10.78 7.95 -45.46
N LEU A 570 9.93 8.89 -45.04
CA LEU A 570 8.52 8.91 -45.45
C LEU A 570 8.36 9.21 -46.95
N LYS A 571 9.12 10.17 -47.50
CA LYS A 571 9.14 10.48 -48.95
C LYS A 571 9.62 9.30 -49.79
N GLU A 572 10.61 8.55 -49.31
CA GLU A 572 11.10 7.36 -49.99
C GLU A 572 10.01 6.27 -50.07
N ALA A 573 9.32 6.01 -48.95
CA ALA A 573 8.21 5.07 -48.90
C ALA A 573 7.03 5.49 -49.82
N ILE A 574 6.70 6.79 -49.86
CA ILE A 574 5.72 7.35 -50.80
C ILE A 574 6.15 7.10 -52.25
N GLY A 575 7.43 7.35 -52.57
CA GLY A 575 7.97 7.13 -53.92
C GLY A 575 7.97 5.66 -54.34
N ILE A 576 8.15 4.72 -53.41
CA ILE A 576 8.00 3.29 -53.67
C ILE A 576 6.53 2.94 -53.94
N ALA A 577 5.61 3.46 -53.13
CA ALA A 577 4.18 3.21 -53.25
C ALA A 577 3.60 3.77 -54.57
N GLN A 578 4.02 4.95 -55.00
CA GLN A 578 3.59 5.58 -56.26
C GLN A 578 4.04 4.84 -57.52
N LYS A 579 5.11 4.04 -57.45
CA LYS A 579 5.63 3.25 -58.58
C LYS A 579 4.88 1.93 -58.79
N VAL A 580 3.97 1.57 -57.89
CA VAL A 580 3.18 0.34 -58.01
C VAL A 580 2.02 0.56 -58.98
N ASN A 581 1.99 -0.25 -60.03
CA ASN A 581 1.02 -0.16 -61.12
C ASN A 581 0.18 -1.44 -61.30
N ASN A 582 0.25 -2.39 -60.35
CA ASN A 582 -0.58 -3.59 -60.36
C ASN A 582 -1.05 -3.95 -58.95
N GLU A 583 -2.21 -4.61 -58.91
CA GLU A 583 -2.97 -4.83 -57.68
C GLU A 583 -2.27 -5.82 -56.73
N SER A 584 -1.57 -6.81 -57.28
CA SER A 584 -0.82 -7.81 -56.50
C SER A 584 0.36 -7.23 -55.72
N LYS A 585 0.91 -6.08 -56.13
CA LYS A 585 1.98 -5.37 -55.39
C LYS A 585 1.45 -4.23 -54.51
N ALA A 586 0.18 -3.85 -54.68
CA ALA A 586 -0.40 -2.72 -53.96
C ALA A 586 -0.46 -2.97 -52.45
N LYS A 587 -0.80 -4.19 -52.02
CA LYS A 587 -0.83 -4.58 -50.60
C LYS A 587 0.55 -4.51 -49.93
N ALA A 588 1.60 -4.97 -50.63
CA ALA A 588 2.97 -4.93 -50.12
C ALA A 588 3.47 -3.48 -49.98
N ALA A 589 3.21 -2.63 -50.99
CA ALA A 589 3.53 -1.21 -50.92
C ALA A 589 2.72 -0.48 -49.84
N GLN A 590 1.45 -0.83 -49.66
CA GLN A 590 0.62 -0.28 -48.59
C GLN A 590 1.20 -0.60 -47.21
N GLY A 591 1.63 -1.86 -46.98
CA GLY A 591 2.27 -2.24 -45.71
C GLY A 591 3.59 -1.51 -45.43
N ILE A 592 4.41 -1.28 -46.46
CA ILE A 592 5.64 -0.46 -46.34
C ILE A 592 5.28 0.97 -45.97
N LEU A 593 4.27 1.55 -46.62
CA LEU A 593 3.84 2.91 -46.40
C LEU A 593 3.18 3.10 -45.02
N ASP A 594 2.34 2.18 -44.57
CA ASP A 594 1.73 2.20 -43.23
C ASP A 594 2.79 2.12 -42.13
N LYS A 595 3.82 1.29 -42.31
CA LYS A 595 4.95 1.23 -41.38
C LYS A 595 5.71 2.56 -41.35
N ALA A 596 5.99 3.15 -42.50
CA ALA A 596 6.66 4.45 -42.60
C ALA A 596 5.82 5.58 -41.97
N ILE A 597 4.51 5.63 -42.21
CA ILE A 597 3.58 6.58 -41.59
C ILE A 597 3.60 6.43 -40.07
N ASN A 598 3.54 5.21 -39.53
CA ASN A 598 3.55 4.98 -38.09
C ASN A 598 4.91 5.33 -37.46
N THR A 599 6.01 4.96 -38.10
CA THR A 599 7.35 5.38 -37.66
C THR A 599 7.50 6.89 -37.69
N PHE A 600 7.00 7.57 -38.73
CA PHE A 600 6.98 9.02 -38.82
C PHE A 600 6.13 9.65 -37.72
N LYS A 601 4.88 9.18 -37.54
CA LYS A 601 3.97 9.61 -36.47
C LYS A 601 4.59 9.39 -35.09
N ASN A 602 5.36 8.33 -34.89
CA ASN A 602 6.06 8.06 -33.63
C ASN A 602 7.30 8.94 -33.44
N ALA A 603 8.05 9.23 -34.51
CA ALA A 603 9.19 10.13 -34.49
C ALA A 603 8.79 11.60 -34.26
N ILE A 604 7.55 11.98 -34.59
CA ILE A 604 6.95 13.27 -34.23
C ILE A 604 6.13 13.20 -32.93
N LYS A 605 5.84 11.99 -32.40
CA LYS A 605 5.14 11.76 -31.11
C LYS A 605 6.10 11.52 -29.94
N THR A 606 7.41 11.44 -30.15
CA THR A 606 8.34 11.39 -29.02
C THR A 606 8.15 12.62 -28.12
N PRO A 607 8.12 12.44 -26.79
CA PRO A 607 7.50 13.37 -25.84
C PRO A 607 8.43 14.56 -25.59
N GLU A 608 8.55 15.45 -26.57
CA GLU A 608 9.40 16.63 -26.47
C GLU A 608 8.72 17.71 -25.60
N THR A 609 7.39 17.83 -25.64
CA THR A 609 6.63 18.81 -24.84
C THR A 609 6.49 18.49 -23.34
N ALA A 610 6.85 17.28 -22.89
CA ALA A 610 6.68 16.88 -21.49
C ALA A 610 7.74 17.52 -20.57
N ASN A 611 8.99 17.64 -21.02
CA ASN A 611 10.09 18.08 -20.17
C ASN A 611 10.05 19.57 -19.82
N LEU A 612 9.60 20.44 -20.73
CA LEU A 612 9.51 21.87 -20.45
C LEU A 612 8.31 22.22 -19.57
N THR A 613 7.22 21.45 -19.70
CA THR A 613 6.01 21.58 -18.87
C THR A 613 6.30 21.14 -17.44
N ASP A 614 6.98 20.01 -17.26
CA ASP A 614 7.41 19.52 -15.95
C ASP A 614 8.41 20.48 -15.28
N LEU A 615 9.36 21.05 -16.04
CA LEU A 615 10.29 22.04 -15.53
C LEU A 615 9.56 23.30 -15.04
N LYS A 616 8.56 23.78 -15.79
CA LYS A 616 7.72 24.93 -15.38
C LYS A 616 6.87 24.64 -14.14
N ALA A 617 6.31 23.44 -14.04
CA ALA A 617 5.56 23.01 -12.86
C ALA A 617 6.46 22.94 -11.62
N LYS A 618 7.67 22.39 -11.76
CA LYS A 618 8.67 22.32 -10.69
C LYS A 618 9.22 23.69 -10.28
N ILE A 619 9.46 24.60 -11.23
CA ILE A 619 9.82 25.99 -10.95
C ILE A 619 8.73 26.64 -10.09
N SER A 620 7.46 26.48 -10.47
CA SER A 620 6.33 27.06 -9.75
C SER A 620 6.21 26.48 -8.32
N ALA A 621 6.38 25.17 -8.17
CA ALA A 621 6.39 24.51 -6.87
C ALA A 621 7.57 24.94 -5.98
N ALA A 622 8.77 25.11 -6.55
CA ALA A 622 9.94 25.59 -5.84
C ALA A 622 9.80 27.05 -5.39
N GLN A 623 9.19 27.90 -6.22
CA GLN A 623 8.88 29.29 -5.85
C GLN A 623 7.85 29.36 -4.72
N ALA A 624 6.84 28.49 -4.71
CA ALA A 624 5.86 28.42 -3.63
C ALA A 624 6.47 27.98 -2.28
N GLN A 625 7.58 27.21 -2.30
CA GLN A 625 8.31 26.82 -1.09
C GLN A 625 9.14 27.96 -0.49
N ILE A 626 9.38 29.04 -1.25
CA ILE A 626 10.05 30.25 -0.74
C ILE A 626 8.99 31.15 -0.10
N ILE A 627 8.67 30.87 1.16
CA ILE A 627 7.82 31.74 1.97
C ILE A 627 8.67 32.90 2.50
N ASN A 628 8.09 34.11 2.60
CA ASN A 628 8.80 35.31 3.08
C ASN A 628 9.49 35.10 4.44
N ASP A 629 8.93 34.26 5.31
CA ASP A 629 9.50 33.98 6.62
C ASP A 629 10.79 33.16 6.53
N LEU A 630 10.92 32.26 5.54
CA LEU A 630 12.14 31.48 5.28
C LEU A 630 13.30 32.33 4.73
N LYS A 631 13.00 33.45 4.05
CA LYS A 631 14.03 34.41 3.61
C LYS A 631 14.76 35.04 4.81
N ASN A 632 14.05 35.21 5.92
CA ASN A 632 14.61 35.83 7.11
C ASN A 632 15.38 34.84 7.98
N THR A 633 14.93 33.59 8.07
CA THR A 633 15.55 32.56 8.93
C THR A 633 16.66 31.76 8.24
N HIS A 634 16.56 31.52 6.93
CA HIS A 634 17.56 30.76 6.16
C HIS A 634 17.99 31.47 4.86
N PRO A 635 18.51 32.71 4.93
CA PRO A 635 18.77 33.53 3.75
C PRO A 635 19.72 32.85 2.74
N LYS A 636 20.74 32.11 3.22
CA LYS A 636 21.70 31.41 2.36
C LYS A 636 21.09 30.20 1.63
N ALA A 637 20.19 29.48 2.29
CA ALA A 637 19.51 28.32 1.69
C ALA A 637 18.50 28.80 0.63
N VAL A 638 17.76 29.87 0.94
CA VAL A 638 16.84 30.51 0.00
C VAL A 638 17.60 31.09 -1.20
N GLU A 639 18.71 31.78 -0.99
CA GLU A 639 19.53 32.35 -2.09
C GLU A 639 19.98 31.24 -3.06
N LYS A 640 20.44 30.08 -2.56
CA LYS A 640 20.82 28.94 -3.42
C LYS A 640 19.64 28.38 -4.20
N LEU A 641 18.45 28.28 -3.60
CA LEU A 641 17.24 27.82 -4.26
C LEU A 641 16.77 28.83 -5.32
N GLU A 642 16.80 30.14 -5.03
CA GLU A 642 16.50 31.21 -5.98
C GLU A 642 17.45 31.19 -7.18
N GLN A 643 18.76 31.00 -6.95
CA GLN A 643 19.74 30.86 -8.04
C GLN A 643 19.47 29.63 -8.91
N ALA A 644 19.04 28.50 -8.32
CA ALA A 644 18.69 27.29 -9.07
C ALA A 644 17.39 27.48 -9.88
N ILE A 645 16.39 28.15 -9.30
CA ILE A 645 15.15 28.54 -9.99
C ILE A 645 15.45 29.45 -11.17
N GLN A 646 16.30 30.47 -10.99
CA GLN A 646 16.66 31.39 -12.06
C GLN A 646 17.37 30.66 -13.21
N LYS A 647 18.34 29.79 -12.91
CA LYS A 647 19.00 28.96 -13.91
C LYS A 647 18.04 28.04 -14.66
N ALA A 648 17.04 27.49 -13.97
CA ALA A 648 16.00 26.67 -14.58
C ALA A 648 15.06 27.49 -15.48
N GLN A 649 14.75 28.74 -15.12
CA GLN A 649 13.94 29.67 -15.92
C GLN A 649 14.66 30.14 -17.19
N ASP A 650 15.99 30.25 -17.16
CA ASP A 650 16.79 30.67 -18.30
C ASP A 650 16.88 29.60 -19.41
N VAL A 651 16.40 28.38 -19.16
CA VAL A 651 16.38 27.29 -20.14
C VAL A 651 15.27 27.50 -21.18
N LYS A 652 15.68 27.83 -22.41
CA LYS A 652 14.78 28.06 -23.56
C LYS A 652 14.69 26.90 -24.54
N LEU A 653 15.52 25.86 -24.38
CA LEU A 653 15.63 24.71 -25.27
C LEU A 653 15.51 23.41 -24.46
N GLU A 654 14.92 22.36 -25.03
CA GLU A 654 14.54 21.14 -24.30
C GLU A 654 15.72 20.22 -23.95
N GLY A 655 16.81 20.22 -24.72
CA GLY A 655 18.04 19.48 -24.40
C GLY A 655 18.64 19.82 -23.02
N PRO A 656 18.79 21.10 -22.65
CA PRO A 656 19.22 21.50 -21.30
C PRO A 656 18.14 21.38 -20.21
N ALA A 657 16.86 21.12 -20.54
CA ALA A 657 15.77 21.10 -19.57
C ALA A 657 15.90 19.97 -18.54
N LYS A 658 16.31 18.76 -18.97
CA LYS A 658 16.53 17.64 -18.03
C LYS A 658 17.63 17.94 -17.01
N ALA A 659 18.75 18.49 -17.48
CA ALA A 659 19.87 18.86 -16.60
C ALA A 659 19.48 19.97 -15.62
N ALA A 660 18.66 20.93 -16.05
CA ALA A 660 18.11 21.96 -15.18
C ALA A 660 17.09 21.41 -14.17
N THR A 661 16.25 20.46 -14.57
CA THR A 661 15.36 19.71 -13.66
C THR A 661 16.16 19.00 -12.57
N ASP A 662 17.20 18.24 -12.95
CA ASP A 662 18.03 17.50 -12.00
C ASP A 662 18.78 18.44 -11.03
N GLN A 663 19.22 19.60 -11.50
CA GLN A 663 19.85 20.63 -10.66
C GLN A 663 18.84 21.30 -9.72
N LEU A 664 17.63 21.60 -10.19
CA LEU A 664 16.56 22.15 -9.36
C LEU A 664 16.12 21.14 -8.29
N ASP A 665 15.99 19.86 -8.62
CA ASP A 665 15.65 18.81 -7.65
C ASP A 665 16.74 18.66 -6.57
N LYS A 666 18.02 18.74 -6.95
CA LYS A 666 19.13 18.74 -5.99
C LYS A 666 19.06 19.97 -5.07
N ALA A 667 18.76 21.14 -5.61
CA ALA A 667 18.63 22.37 -4.83
C ALA A 667 17.44 22.31 -3.86
N ILE A 668 16.28 21.80 -4.31
CA ILE A 668 15.10 21.57 -3.46
C ILE A 668 15.43 20.58 -2.34
N LYS A 669 16.12 19.49 -2.64
CA LYS A 669 16.51 18.49 -1.63
C LYS A 669 17.50 19.05 -0.62
N ALA A 670 18.50 19.81 -1.07
CA ALA A 670 19.44 20.51 -0.21
C ALA A 670 18.73 21.53 0.69
N PHE A 671 17.83 22.33 0.10
CA PHE A 671 16.99 23.29 0.84
C PHE A 671 16.18 22.59 1.92
N LYS A 672 15.48 21.50 1.59
CA LYS A 672 14.70 20.68 2.54
C LYS A 672 15.56 20.11 3.67
N ASN A 673 16.79 19.69 3.38
CA ASN A 673 17.69 19.16 4.40
C ASN A 673 18.30 20.28 5.27
N GLU A 674 18.48 21.49 4.73
CA GLU A 674 19.03 22.65 5.45
C GLU A 674 17.96 23.29 6.36
N ILE A 675 16.67 23.14 6.02
CA ILE A 675 15.53 23.53 6.88
C ILE A 675 15.01 22.38 7.77
N LYS A 676 15.65 21.19 7.75
CA LYS A 676 15.37 20.11 8.72
C LYS A 676 16.02 20.44 10.06
N THR A 677 15.53 21.47 10.71
CA THR A 677 15.66 21.66 12.14
C THR A 677 14.44 21.03 12.84
N PRO A 678 14.43 20.81 14.18
CA PRO A 678 13.26 20.43 15.03
C PRO A 678 12.07 21.43 15.00
N GLU A 679 12.21 22.30 14.03
CA GLU A 679 11.68 23.52 13.53
C GLU A 679 10.19 23.58 13.12
N ILE A 680 10.04 23.37 11.80
CA ILE A 680 8.88 22.94 11.02
C ILE A 680 8.09 21.78 11.64
N GLU A 681 8.73 20.86 12.37
CA GLU A 681 8.02 19.75 13.02
C GLU A 681 7.00 20.24 14.07
N ASN A 682 7.31 21.31 14.80
CA ASN A 682 6.39 21.87 15.80
C ASN A 682 5.19 22.58 15.17
N LEU A 683 5.38 23.26 14.03
CA LEU A 683 4.28 23.90 13.29
C LEU A 683 3.37 22.85 12.64
N ASN A 684 3.94 21.81 12.03
CA ASN A 684 3.16 20.70 11.46
C ASN A 684 2.39 19.93 12.54
N ALA A 685 3.00 19.72 13.72
CA ALA A 685 2.34 19.10 14.86
C ALA A 685 1.18 19.96 15.40
N LEU A 686 1.35 21.28 15.46
CA LEU A 686 0.30 22.23 15.84
C LEU A 686 -0.86 22.21 14.83
N GLU A 687 -0.56 22.19 13.52
CA GLU A 687 -1.57 22.13 12.46
C GLU A 687 -2.39 20.83 12.52
N ALA A 688 -1.73 19.68 12.69
CA ALA A 688 -2.42 18.40 12.87
C ALA A 688 -3.34 18.40 14.10
N LYS A 689 -2.90 19.00 15.21
CA LYS A 689 -3.72 19.14 16.42
C LYS A 689 -4.90 20.09 16.25
N ILE A 690 -4.74 21.18 15.51
CA ILE A 690 -5.83 22.10 15.16
C ILE A 690 -6.92 21.35 14.39
N LEU A 691 -6.56 20.53 13.41
CA LEU A 691 -7.52 19.73 12.64
C LEU A 691 -8.25 18.71 13.51
N ALA A 692 -7.53 18.02 14.39
CA ALA A 692 -8.13 17.08 15.34
C ALA A 692 -9.10 17.79 16.31
N ALA A 693 -8.73 18.96 16.83
CA ALA A 693 -9.56 19.76 17.72
C ALA A 693 -10.84 20.26 17.02
N GLN A 694 -10.76 20.67 15.76
CA GLN A 694 -11.93 21.06 14.96
C GLN A 694 -12.91 19.90 14.76
N ALA A 695 -12.39 18.67 14.57
CA ALA A 695 -13.21 17.48 14.37
C ALA A 695 -14.02 17.07 15.63
N GLU A 696 -13.56 17.44 16.82
CA GLU A 696 -14.28 17.19 18.09
C GLU A 696 -15.53 18.08 18.25
N ILE A 697 -15.67 19.15 17.45
CA ILE A 697 -16.83 20.03 17.48
C ILE A 697 -17.91 19.50 16.52
N THR A 698 -18.92 18.83 17.08
CA THR A 698 -20.10 18.38 16.33
C THR A 698 -21.25 19.38 16.40
N ASN A 699 -22.22 19.28 15.48
CA ASN A 699 -23.44 20.10 15.53
C ASN A 699 -24.22 19.87 16.84
N ASP A 700 -24.31 18.63 17.32
CA ASP A 700 -25.00 18.30 18.57
C ASP A 700 -24.35 18.99 19.79
N LEU A 701 -23.02 19.15 19.79
CA LEU A 701 -22.30 19.86 20.85
C LEU A 701 -22.51 21.38 20.77
N LYS A 702 -22.64 21.94 19.57
CA LYS A 702 -23.00 23.36 19.38
C LYS A 702 -24.35 23.68 19.99
N ASP A 703 -25.31 22.76 19.86
CA ASP A 703 -26.65 22.95 20.40
C ASP A 703 -26.71 22.70 21.91
N THR A 704 -25.99 21.69 22.42
CA THR A 704 -26.07 21.28 23.83
C THR A 704 -25.11 22.02 24.76
N HIS A 705 -23.96 22.49 24.25
CA HIS A 705 -22.89 23.13 25.05
C HIS A 705 -22.29 24.38 24.35
N PRO A 706 -23.11 25.36 23.92
CA PRO A 706 -22.65 26.48 23.08
C PRO A 706 -21.52 27.30 23.70
N LYS A 707 -21.52 27.49 25.01
CA LYS A 707 -20.46 28.24 25.73
C LYS A 707 -19.14 27.50 25.81
N ALA A 708 -19.19 26.18 25.95
CA ALA A 708 -17.99 25.35 25.97
C ALA A 708 -17.36 25.32 24.56
N VAL A 709 -18.20 25.17 23.54
CA VAL A 709 -17.78 25.21 22.13
C VAL A 709 -17.19 26.57 21.78
N GLU A 710 -17.81 27.69 22.17
CA GLU A 710 -17.29 29.04 21.89
C GLU A 710 -15.87 29.24 22.46
N LYS A 711 -15.62 28.84 23.72
CA LYS A 711 -14.28 28.92 24.33
C LYS A 711 -13.27 28.02 23.60
N PHE A 712 -13.72 26.86 23.15
CA PHE A 712 -12.87 25.90 22.44
C PHE A 712 -12.51 26.39 21.03
N GLU A 713 -13.47 26.95 20.29
CA GLU A 713 -13.25 27.61 19.00
C GLU A 713 -12.27 28.81 19.14
N GLN A 714 -12.37 29.60 20.22
CA GLN A 714 -11.40 30.68 20.49
C GLN A 714 -9.97 30.16 20.72
N ALA A 715 -9.81 29.01 21.39
CA ALA A 715 -8.50 28.40 21.59
C ALA A 715 -7.91 27.87 20.27
N ILE A 716 -8.75 27.24 19.43
CA ILE A 716 -8.37 26.81 18.07
C ILE A 716 -7.92 28.01 17.23
N GLN A 717 -8.68 29.11 17.24
CA GLN A 717 -8.32 30.31 16.48
C GLN A 717 -6.98 30.90 16.93
N LYS A 718 -6.73 30.98 18.24
CA LYS A 718 -5.44 31.45 18.76
C LYS A 718 -4.28 30.56 18.32
N ALA A 719 -4.48 29.25 18.25
CA ALA A 719 -3.49 28.32 17.74
C ALA A 719 -3.24 28.52 16.23
N GLN A 720 -4.28 28.81 15.44
CA GLN A 720 -4.16 29.11 14.01
C GLN A 720 -3.42 30.43 13.73
N ASP A 721 -3.52 31.40 14.64
CA ASP A 721 -2.86 32.70 14.49
C ASP A 721 -1.33 32.64 14.74
N VAL A 722 -0.83 31.50 15.23
CA VAL A 722 0.60 31.29 15.51
C VAL A 722 1.37 31.07 14.21
N LYS A 723 2.11 32.10 13.80
CA LYS A 723 2.97 32.08 12.61
C LYS A 723 4.45 31.94 12.93
N LEU A 724 4.82 32.21 14.18
CA LEU A 724 6.18 32.14 14.65
C LEU A 724 6.40 30.85 15.43
N GLU A 725 7.43 30.15 15.05
CA GLU A 725 7.66 28.79 15.50
C GLU A 725 8.02 28.66 16.98
N GLY A 726 8.74 29.65 17.54
CA GLY A 726 9.00 29.74 18.98
C GLY A 726 7.72 29.84 19.84
N GLN A 727 6.56 30.12 19.21
CA GLN A 727 5.25 30.13 19.87
C GLN A 727 4.46 28.83 19.64
N ALA A 728 4.86 27.98 18.69
CA ALA A 728 4.10 26.80 18.28
C ALA A 728 3.97 25.75 19.40
N LYS A 729 5.04 25.54 20.18
CA LYS A 729 5.01 24.66 21.35
C LYS A 729 4.07 25.17 22.44
N ALA A 730 4.17 26.45 22.78
CA ALA A 730 3.29 27.07 23.78
C ALA A 730 1.82 27.05 23.34
N ALA A 731 1.55 27.28 22.05
CA ALA A 731 0.22 27.18 21.47
C ALA A 731 -0.32 25.75 21.49
N THR A 732 0.54 24.76 21.25
CA THR A 732 0.20 23.34 21.36
C THR A 732 -0.24 22.99 22.79
N ASP A 733 0.55 23.40 23.79
CA ASP A 733 0.24 23.14 25.21
C ASP A 733 -1.07 23.83 25.63
N GLN A 734 -1.33 25.04 25.14
CA GLN A 734 -2.58 25.77 25.39
C GLN A 734 -3.79 25.08 24.74
N LEU A 735 -3.63 24.57 23.52
CA LEU A 735 -4.69 23.83 22.82
C LEU A 735 -5.01 22.52 23.54
N ASP A 736 -4.00 21.79 24.03
CA ASP A 736 -4.19 20.56 24.82
C ASP A 736 -4.97 20.83 26.12
N GLN A 737 -4.65 21.92 26.82
CA GLN A 737 -5.40 22.33 28.01
C GLN A 737 -6.85 22.67 27.67
N ALA A 738 -7.08 23.34 26.54
CA ALA A 738 -8.43 23.66 26.06
C ALA A 738 -9.22 22.39 25.69
N ILE A 739 -8.59 21.42 25.01
CA ILE A 739 -9.21 20.11 24.70
C ILE A 739 -9.62 19.40 25.99
N LYS A 740 -8.74 19.35 26.99
CA LYS A 740 -9.03 18.69 28.27
C LYS A 740 -10.18 19.37 29.01
N ALA A 741 -10.16 20.70 29.09
CA ALA A 741 -11.23 21.47 29.73
C ALA A 741 -12.56 21.30 29.00
N PHE A 742 -12.56 21.31 27.67
CA PHE A 742 -13.74 21.07 26.84
C PHE A 742 -14.34 19.69 27.11
N LYS A 743 -13.51 18.63 27.14
CA LYS A 743 -13.97 17.25 27.43
C LYS A 743 -14.59 17.09 28.81
N GLU A 744 -14.07 17.78 29.82
CA GLU A 744 -14.67 17.77 31.16
C GLU A 744 -15.98 18.60 31.20
N GLU A 745 -16.07 19.72 30.47
CA GLU A 745 -17.26 20.57 30.43
C GLU A 745 -18.43 19.93 29.67
N ILE A 746 -18.17 19.13 28.63
CA ILE A 746 -19.21 18.41 27.86
C ILE A 746 -19.55 17.03 28.41
N LYS A 747 -18.93 16.62 29.51
CA LYS A 747 -19.20 15.34 30.15
C LYS A 747 -20.63 15.36 30.68
N THR A 748 -21.56 14.82 29.88
CA THR A 748 -22.97 14.75 30.26
C THR A 748 -23.07 14.02 31.60
N PRO A 749 -23.83 14.54 32.59
CA PRO A 749 -24.10 13.78 33.79
C PRO A 749 -24.72 12.45 33.37
N GLU A 750 -24.11 11.34 33.80
CA GLU A 750 -24.64 10.00 33.52
C GLU A 750 -26.13 10.00 33.84
N THR A 751 -26.98 9.63 32.87
CA THR A 751 -28.41 9.46 33.12
C THR A 751 -28.57 8.47 34.24
N LYS A 752 -29.08 8.94 35.39
CA LYS A 752 -29.25 8.10 36.56
C LYS A 752 -30.17 6.94 36.22
N ILE A 753 -29.80 5.75 36.65
CA ILE A 753 -30.60 4.54 36.47
C ILE A 753 -31.75 4.59 37.47
N ASN A 754 -32.98 4.61 36.98
CA ASN A 754 -34.15 4.52 37.85
C ASN A 754 -34.24 3.11 38.43
N LEU A 755 -34.42 3.02 39.75
CA LEU A 755 -34.52 1.75 40.48
C LEU A 755 -35.63 0.85 39.93
N SER A 756 -36.71 1.40 39.37
CA SER A 756 -37.79 0.63 38.74
C SER A 756 -37.38 -0.09 37.45
N ASP A 757 -36.32 0.37 36.80
CA ASP A 757 -35.92 -0.08 35.47
C ASP A 757 -34.88 -1.22 35.54
N ILE A 758 -34.42 -1.56 36.75
CA ILE A 758 -33.49 -2.65 36.99
C ILE A 758 -34.20 -3.99 36.79
N LYS A 759 -33.82 -4.71 35.75
CA LYS A 759 -34.38 -6.04 35.45
C LYS A 759 -33.96 -7.06 36.51
N GLY A 760 -34.91 -7.87 36.95
CA GLY A 760 -34.68 -8.94 37.92
C GLY A 760 -34.77 -8.51 39.39
N LEU A 761 -35.12 -7.25 39.66
CA LEU A 761 -35.31 -6.72 41.01
C LEU A 761 -36.37 -7.52 41.77
N GLN A 762 -35.97 -8.10 42.90
CA GLN A 762 -36.82 -8.84 43.82
C GLN A 762 -37.51 -7.86 44.77
N LEU A 763 -38.82 -7.67 44.59
CA LEU A 763 -39.64 -6.76 45.40
C LEU A 763 -40.29 -7.45 46.61
N ASP A 764 -40.36 -8.79 46.62
CA ASP A 764 -40.78 -9.55 47.78
C ASP A 764 -39.57 -9.92 48.64
N LEU A 765 -39.50 -9.30 49.82
CA LEU A 765 -38.42 -9.50 50.78
C LEU A 765 -38.60 -10.81 51.56
N GLY A 766 -39.80 -11.41 51.52
CA GLY A 766 -40.16 -12.55 52.35
C GLY A 766 -40.28 -12.18 53.84
N PRO A 767 -40.06 -13.15 54.75
CA PRO A 767 -40.16 -12.93 56.18
C PRO A 767 -39.02 -12.07 56.72
N ILE A 768 -39.35 -10.99 57.42
CA ILE A 768 -38.38 -10.11 58.11
C ILE A 768 -38.63 -10.08 59.62
N ALA A 769 -37.56 -9.81 60.38
CA ALA A 769 -37.59 -9.86 61.85
C ALA A 769 -38.49 -8.78 62.48
N ASN A 770 -38.54 -7.59 61.88
CA ASN A 770 -39.38 -6.48 62.30
C ASN A 770 -39.49 -5.42 61.19
N VAL A 771 -40.36 -4.43 61.38
CA VAL A 771 -40.63 -3.36 60.40
C VAL A 771 -39.72 -2.12 60.54
N ASN A 772 -38.56 -2.24 61.19
CA ASN A 772 -37.57 -1.15 61.26
C ASN A 772 -37.02 -0.86 59.85
N HIS A 773 -36.81 0.42 59.54
CA HIS A 773 -36.27 0.86 58.26
C HIS A 773 -34.94 0.19 57.93
N GLU A 774 -34.03 0.03 58.90
CA GLU A 774 -32.75 -0.64 58.67
C GLU A 774 -32.92 -2.12 58.32
N THR A 775 -33.85 -2.81 58.99
CA THR A 775 -34.19 -4.21 58.69
C THR A 775 -34.76 -4.37 57.29
N ILE A 776 -35.63 -3.45 56.85
CA ILE A 776 -36.21 -3.46 55.50
C ILE A 776 -35.14 -3.17 54.43
N LYS A 777 -34.28 -2.16 54.66
CA LYS A 777 -33.18 -1.83 53.72
C LYS A 777 -32.21 -2.99 53.56
N GLN A 778 -31.80 -3.61 54.68
CA GLN A 778 -30.89 -4.74 54.67
C GLN A 778 -31.51 -5.93 53.93
N ALA A 779 -32.77 -6.25 54.20
CA ALA A 779 -33.47 -7.33 53.49
C ALA A 779 -33.58 -7.05 51.99
N PHE A 780 -33.86 -5.80 51.58
CA PHE A 780 -33.89 -5.42 50.17
C PHE A 780 -32.52 -5.52 49.49
N LEU A 781 -31.45 -5.08 50.17
CA LEU A 781 -30.08 -5.21 49.68
C LEU A 781 -29.67 -6.68 49.55
N ASP A 782 -29.92 -7.50 50.57
CA ASP A 782 -29.56 -8.93 50.58
C ASP A 782 -30.27 -9.72 49.48
N LYS A 783 -31.54 -9.39 49.22
CA LYS A 783 -32.34 -10.03 48.17
C LYS A 783 -31.85 -9.70 46.76
N ASN A 784 -31.24 -8.53 46.59
CA ASN A 784 -30.84 -7.98 45.29
C ASN A 784 -29.32 -7.89 45.09
N LYS A 785 -28.49 -8.33 46.05
CA LYS A 785 -27.02 -8.20 46.02
C LYS A 785 -26.32 -8.89 44.84
N ASN A 786 -27.00 -9.84 44.19
CA ASN A 786 -26.47 -10.55 43.02
C ASN A 786 -26.68 -9.78 41.71
N LEU A 787 -27.46 -8.70 41.71
CA LEU A 787 -27.62 -7.82 40.56
C LEU A 787 -26.39 -6.94 40.42
N LYS A 788 -25.85 -6.81 39.21
CA LYS A 788 -24.63 -6.04 38.92
C LYS A 788 -24.77 -4.57 39.35
N GLU A 789 -25.98 -4.04 39.26
CA GLU A 789 -26.35 -2.68 39.63
C GLU A 789 -26.25 -2.43 41.14
N PHE A 790 -26.32 -3.48 41.96
CA PHE A 790 -26.25 -3.39 43.43
C PHE A 790 -24.83 -3.54 43.99
N ALA A 791 -23.82 -3.80 43.15
CA ALA A 791 -22.43 -4.00 43.58
C ALA A 791 -21.85 -2.80 44.35
N ASN A 792 -22.34 -1.59 44.07
CA ASN A 792 -21.90 -0.34 44.69
C ASN A 792 -23.00 0.36 45.51
N LEU A 793 -24.07 -0.37 45.87
CA LEU A 793 -25.14 0.15 46.72
C LEU A 793 -25.00 -0.43 48.14
N ASP A 794 -25.11 0.43 49.14
CA ASP A 794 -25.18 0.07 50.55
C ASP A 794 -26.49 0.57 51.18
N ILE A 795 -26.74 0.19 52.43
CA ILE A 795 -27.93 0.59 53.19
C ILE A 795 -28.08 2.12 53.30
N SER A 796 -26.99 2.88 53.26
CA SER A 796 -26.98 4.33 53.39
C SER A 796 -27.54 5.02 52.14
N ASN A 797 -27.54 4.35 50.99
CA ASN A 797 -28.08 4.86 49.74
C ASN A 797 -29.62 4.82 49.68
N PHE A 798 -30.27 4.09 50.58
CA PHE A 798 -31.71 3.89 50.58
C PHE A 798 -32.42 4.71 51.67
N ASP A 799 -33.63 5.12 51.36
CA ASP A 799 -34.61 5.69 52.30
C ASP A 799 -35.91 4.88 52.25
N VAL A 800 -36.58 4.73 53.40
CA VAL A 800 -37.81 3.94 53.51
C VAL A 800 -38.96 4.86 53.90
N LYS A 801 -39.92 5.02 52.99
CA LYS A 801 -41.15 5.78 53.24
C LYS A 801 -42.24 4.80 53.69
N ARG A 802 -42.50 4.72 54.99
CA ARG A 802 -43.55 3.85 55.54
C ARG A 802 -44.93 4.19 54.95
N ASN A 803 -45.57 3.18 54.39
CA ASN A 803 -47.02 3.16 54.17
C ASN A 803 -47.70 2.57 55.44
N PRO A 804 -48.93 2.96 55.83
CA PRO A 804 -49.55 2.53 57.09
C PRO A 804 -49.93 1.04 57.16
N SER A 805 -49.89 0.30 56.06
CA SER A 805 -50.19 -1.14 56.01
C SER A 805 -48.92 -1.95 56.29
N GLY A 806 -48.85 -2.61 57.45
CA GLY A 806 -47.66 -3.27 57.99
C GLY A 806 -47.03 -4.42 57.18
N SER A 807 -47.41 -4.62 55.91
CA SER A 807 -46.88 -5.64 54.99
C SER A 807 -46.30 -5.08 53.68
N GLU A 808 -46.31 -3.76 53.48
CA GLU A 808 -45.71 -3.11 52.30
C GLU A 808 -45.06 -1.76 52.64
N THR A 809 -44.02 -1.38 51.89
CA THR A 809 -43.40 -0.05 52.01
C THR A 809 -42.77 0.41 50.69
N ILE A 810 -42.34 1.67 50.61
CA ILE A 810 -41.62 2.21 49.46
C ILE A 810 -40.15 2.40 49.84
N ILE A 811 -39.25 1.81 49.04
CA ILE A 811 -37.80 2.05 49.11
C ILE A 811 -37.42 3.04 48.01
N ARG A 812 -36.69 4.09 48.37
CA ARG A 812 -36.23 5.15 47.47
C ARG A 812 -34.71 5.28 47.52
N ILE A 813 -34.07 5.58 46.38
CA ILE A 813 -32.67 6.01 46.36
C ILE A 813 -32.56 7.47 46.83
N LYS A 814 -31.64 7.75 47.76
CA LYS A 814 -31.37 9.12 48.21
C LYS A 814 -30.88 9.97 47.03
N GLY A 815 -31.34 11.22 46.95
CA GLY A 815 -31.11 12.09 45.79
C GLY A 815 -29.64 12.44 45.50
N ASN A 816 -28.75 12.26 46.48
CA ASN A 816 -27.32 12.47 46.34
C ASN A 816 -26.55 11.26 45.76
N ASN A 817 -27.23 10.16 45.43
CA ASN A 817 -26.57 9.07 44.71
C ASN A 817 -26.22 9.53 43.27
N PRO A 818 -24.96 9.40 42.83
CA PRO A 818 -24.52 9.91 41.53
C PRO A 818 -25.05 9.10 40.34
N ARG A 819 -25.42 7.83 40.56
CA ARG A 819 -25.72 6.87 39.49
C ARG A 819 -27.16 6.36 39.46
N TYR A 820 -27.86 6.41 40.59
CA TYR A 820 -29.19 5.83 40.73
C TYR A 820 -30.21 6.85 41.22
N GLU A 821 -31.46 6.67 40.81
CA GLU A 821 -32.60 7.45 41.30
C GLU A 821 -33.89 6.62 41.36
N GLY A 822 -35.00 7.24 41.73
CA GLY A 822 -36.31 6.58 41.75
C GLY A 822 -36.64 5.80 43.02
N SER A 823 -37.74 5.06 42.97
CA SER A 823 -38.30 4.32 44.10
C SER A 823 -39.11 3.11 43.66
N VAL A 824 -39.15 2.07 44.49
CA VAL A 824 -39.91 0.85 44.26
C VAL A 824 -40.75 0.49 45.48
N ARG A 825 -41.89 -0.17 45.25
CA ARG A 825 -42.73 -0.73 46.30
C ARG A 825 -42.28 -2.15 46.60
N VAL A 826 -42.04 -2.46 47.86
CA VAL A 826 -41.63 -3.80 48.32
C VAL A 826 -42.67 -4.36 49.28
N THR A 827 -42.79 -5.69 49.30
CA THR A 827 -43.67 -6.44 50.20
C THR A 827 -42.84 -7.31 51.14
N PHE A 828 -43.36 -7.56 52.33
CA PHE A 828 -42.73 -8.44 53.31
C PHE A 828 -43.78 -9.02 54.27
N THR A 829 -43.43 -10.11 54.95
CA THR A 829 -44.18 -10.63 56.09
C THR A 829 -43.37 -10.42 57.37
N THR A 830 -44.03 -10.04 58.47
CA THR A 830 -43.38 -10.06 59.77
C THR A 830 -43.56 -11.43 60.37
N ASN A 831 -42.49 -12.02 60.90
CA ASN A 831 -42.63 -13.15 61.81
C ASN A 831 -43.28 -12.61 63.09
N SER A 832 -44.61 -12.56 63.12
CA SER A 832 -45.35 -12.31 64.35
C SER A 832 -45.04 -13.48 65.27
N ILE A 833 -44.02 -13.30 66.12
CA ILE A 833 -43.86 -14.11 67.31
C ILE A 833 -45.15 -13.84 68.08
N GLY A 834 -46.02 -14.86 68.20
CA GLY A 834 -47.33 -14.71 68.79
C GLY A 834 -47.25 -13.97 70.12
N GLU A 835 -48.01 -12.87 70.23
CA GLU A 835 -48.53 -12.40 71.50
C GLU A 835 -49.60 -13.37 72.01
#